data_AF-A0A9K3M104-F1
#
_entry.id   AF-A0A9K3M104-F1
#
_cell.length_a   1.000
_cell.length_b   1.000
_cell.length_c   1.000
_cell.angle_alpha   90.00
_cell.angle_beta   90.00
_cell.angle_gamma   90.00
#
_symmetry.space_group_name_H-M   'P 1'
#
loop_
_entity.id
_entity.type
_entity.pdbx_description
1 polymer ?
#
loop_
_entity_poly.entity_id
_entity_poly.type
_entity_poly.pdbx_seq_one_letter_code
_entity_poly.pdbx_strand_id
1 'polypeptide(L)'
;MVNIHFLVTDFASHRTWIQGYQRYLHSSESGETRITNDASRLNGIQHDIRITLVPGDRWKFRMMAASADLLEQIHMDDELLVVDAMLDVTVLVALLKSSRPAHQCPLVFLYFHENQLTTPFTAQDRDLHKPHPTHWHYGMAHWRSLLVADGCIFNSHTHRDAFSQALPKCLNEQCPRDTVEWHLTKCQELLSTKCGVLQYGLDLDELLLLLDDVDTKSETPHRNNVWVDPINNQRIPIILWNARLEEDKNPAAFVTLLDEITKALVPFRLIILGTDPSNGQKWYHVLHEKFGNCIIHMGWCQDRSEYAHWLSQASVVVSTANHETFGISVVESVHCGALPLLPKRLSYPEIFQELQDVEDRYFYKEVTQDGVEKLISLLQIVATDPNAHNQLRNSAQHATKKYRWPVMGTVYDQFFAHLAKGNSIVDAENQSKLLSQSLAKRGVDGFAAECDLSRETTNDPVVIPITDPNDSRTQLFRPKSLRDHRGYNDQLSELRSRGIQPALHGGRRAMVRMLEAIGFGANIHPISFLTTPELSSTVLVPAVERSNRAIVSMNGATNDMPPIYTADKDLLDTIRGQKVNSGDAILSMVQFPMESPLDELLAHPPILVLENVRNAENVGSILRTAFCLGIRSVVASSTAWAALKDSRAARCSMGTMYYHRYFQAVESSTCNTKGSSEGETLVDTIQRIRNSGIRVYGIEIGDNAKPIAPHGSALNWAAVMGNEDLGLSDTVAVSCDQIVYIPQAAGDSLNVGHAAAIAMFELGREGPKVEHDGLAACT
;
A
#
# COMPACT_ATOMS: atom_id res chain seq x y z
N MET A 1 -7.09 4.49 26.70
CA MET A 1 -6.99 3.68 25.50
C MET A 1 -8.42 3.36 25.10
N VAL A 2 -8.82 3.59 23.84
CA VAL A 2 -10.14 3.28 23.31
C VAL A 2 -10.00 2.15 22.31
N ASN A 3 -10.70 1.05 22.51
CA ASN A 3 -10.65 -0.10 21.60
C ASN A 3 -11.72 0.04 20.52
N ILE A 4 -11.29 0.23 19.27
CA ILE A 4 -12.17 0.45 18.13
C ILE A 4 -12.02 -0.70 17.14
N HIS A 5 -13.11 -1.37 16.82
CA HIS A 5 -13.12 -2.43 15.83
C HIS A 5 -13.91 -1.98 14.59
N PHE A 6 -13.24 -2.01 13.44
CA PHE A 6 -13.82 -1.73 12.14
C PHE A 6 -14.20 -3.03 11.41
N LEU A 7 -15.48 -3.17 11.06
CA LEU A 7 -15.99 -4.23 10.17
C LEU A 7 -16.26 -3.61 8.80
N VAL A 8 -15.35 -3.80 7.85
CA VAL A 8 -15.34 -3.04 6.59
C VAL A 8 -15.53 -3.97 5.40
N THR A 9 -16.44 -3.66 4.50
CA THR A 9 -16.56 -4.41 3.25
C THR A 9 -15.38 -4.07 2.36
N ASP A 10 -14.75 -5.10 1.81
CA ASP A 10 -13.46 -5.03 1.15
C ASP A 10 -13.56 -4.53 -0.29
N PHE A 11 -14.06 -3.30 -0.44
CA PHE A 11 -13.94 -2.52 -1.66
C PHE A 11 -12.70 -1.64 -1.58
N ALA A 12 -12.06 -1.37 -2.71
CA ALA A 12 -10.77 -0.68 -2.76
C ALA A 12 -10.78 0.67 -2.00
N SER A 13 -11.81 1.50 -2.18
CA SER A 13 -11.96 2.78 -1.49
C SER A 13 -12.16 2.63 0.03
N HIS A 14 -12.93 1.63 0.46
CA HIS A 14 -13.23 1.39 1.87
C HIS A 14 -12.00 0.87 2.61
N ARG A 15 -11.27 -0.07 1.99
CA ARG A 15 -9.99 -0.59 2.48
C ARG A 15 -8.95 0.54 2.58
N THR A 16 -8.81 1.34 1.53
CA THR A 16 -7.82 2.43 1.47
C THR A 16 -8.06 3.43 2.60
N TRP A 17 -9.32 3.79 2.85
CA TRP A 17 -9.72 4.64 3.96
C TRP A 17 -9.27 4.09 5.32
N ILE A 18 -9.66 2.85 5.66
CA ILE A 18 -9.41 2.34 7.01
C ILE A 18 -7.92 2.04 7.25
N GLN A 19 -7.22 1.54 6.23
CA GLN A 19 -5.79 1.31 6.32
C GLN A 19 -4.99 2.62 6.43
N GLY A 20 -5.49 3.71 5.85
CA GLY A 20 -4.88 5.03 6.02
C GLY A 20 -4.94 5.52 7.46
N TYR A 21 -6.07 5.32 8.15
CA TYR A 21 -6.16 5.64 9.58
C TYR A 21 -5.25 4.75 10.42
N GLN A 22 -5.13 3.46 10.08
CA GLN A 22 -4.18 2.56 10.73
C GLN A 22 -2.74 3.02 10.57
N ARG A 23 -2.31 3.40 9.36
CA ARG A 23 -0.97 3.93 9.12
C ARG A 23 -0.71 5.20 9.92
N TYR A 24 -1.68 6.10 9.99
CA TYR A 24 -1.58 7.31 10.81
C TYR A 24 -1.28 6.99 12.28
N LEU A 25 -2.04 6.07 12.89
CA LEU A 25 -1.83 5.68 14.29
C LEU A 25 -0.45 5.05 14.52
N HIS A 26 -0.01 4.13 13.66
CA HIS A 26 1.31 3.50 13.78
C HIS A 26 2.48 4.50 13.61
N SER A 27 2.30 5.52 12.77
CA SER A 27 3.30 6.60 12.61
C SER A 27 3.43 7.50 13.85
N SER A 28 2.40 7.53 14.71
CA SER A 28 2.37 8.36 15.93
C SER A 28 3.00 7.66 17.15
N GLU A 29 3.01 6.32 17.18
CA GLU A 29 3.57 5.51 18.29
C GLU A 29 5.09 5.34 18.22
N SER A 30 5.70 5.43 17.04
CA SER A 30 7.15 5.33 16.84
C SER A 30 7.94 6.59 17.27
N GLY A 31 7.28 7.62 17.81
CA GLY A 31 7.92 8.78 18.43
C GLY A 31 8.51 9.83 17.47
N GLU A 32 8.43 9.63 16.15
CA GLU A 32 9.04 10.51 15.14
C GLU A 32 8.21 11.74 14.74
N THR A 33 6.93 11.82 15.13
CA THR A 33 6.13 13.07 15.06
C THR A 33 5.98 13.67 16.45
N ARG A 34 7.11 14.04 17.07
CA ARG A 34 7.12 15.12 18.08
C ARG A 34 7.12 16.49 17.39
N ILE A 35 6.17 16.69 16.48
CA ILE A 35 5.67 18.05 16.26
C ILE A 35 4.75 18.29 17.44
N THR A 36 4.96 19.40 18.14
CA THR A 36 4.30 19.80 19.39
C THR A 36 2.77 19.70 19.30
N ASN A 37 2.27 18.49 19.49
CA ASN A 37 0.86 18.24 19.73
C ASN A 37 0.57 18.59 21.19
N ASP A 38 0.57 19.88 21.49
CA ASP A 38 -0.24 20.38 22.60
C ASP A 38 -1.74 20.12 22.33
N ALA A 39 -2.14 19.82 21.08
CA ALA A 39 -3.52 19.49 20.75
C ALA A 39 -3.91 18.01 20.94
N SER A 40 -3.09 17.03 20.53
CA SER A 40 -3.39 15.61 20.84
C SER A 40 -3.06 15.22 22.29
N ARG A 41 -2.22 16.00 22.98
CA ARG A 41 -2.03 15.94 24.43
C ARG A 41 -3.14 16.61 25.24
N LEU A 42 -4.11 17.30 24.64
CA LEU A 42 -5.19 17.92 25.41
C LEU A 42 -6.08 16.89 26.14
N ASN A 43 -6.01 15.58 25.84
CA ASN A 43 -6.82 14.58 26.54
C ASN A 43 -6.16 13.21 26.85
N GLY A 44 -4.96 12.88 26.35
CA GLY A 44 -4.28 11.61 26.72
C GLY A 44 -4.99 10.33 26.27
N ILE A 45 -5.73 10.36 25.16
CA ILE A 45 -6.50 9.22 24.65
C ILE A 45 -5.72 8.57 23.51
N GLN A 46 -5.33 7.30 23.68
CA GLN A 46 -4.77 6.43 22.64
C GLN A 46 -5.87 5.53 22.07
N HIS A 47 -5.83 5.18 20.80
CA HIS A 47 -6.76 4.24 20.17
C HIS A 47 -6.04 2.93 19.84
N ASP A 48 -6.61 1.79 20.23
CA ASP A 48 -6.24 0.47 19.70
C ASP A 48 -7.27 0.10 18.63
N ILE A 49 -6.81 -0.18 17.41
CA ILE A 49 -7.72 -0.43 16.29
C ILE A 49 -7.61 -1.86 15.76
N ARG A 50 -8.76 -2.49 15.58
CA ARG A 50 -8.90 -3.80 14.94
C ARG A 50 -9.65 -3.63 13.64
N ILE A 51 -9.24 -4.36 12.60
CA ILE A 51 -9.86 -4.28 11.28
C ILE A 51 -10.19 -5.69 10.83
N THR A 52 -11.48 -5.91 10.57
CA THR A 52 -11.99 -7.09 9.89
C THR A 52 -12.45 -6.67 8.51
N LEU A 53 -11.78 -7.21 7.48
CA LEU A 53 -12.19 -7.03 6.10
C LEU A 53 -13.16 -8.14 5.69
N VAL A 54 -14.38 -7.75 5.32
CA VAL A 54 -15.42 -8.65 4.84
C VAL A 54 -15.39 -8.65 3.31
N PRO A 55 -15.20 -9.79 2.64
CA PRO A 55 -15.12 -9.81 1.18
C PRO A 55 -16.32 -9.10 0.50
N GLY A 56 -16.06 -8.29 -0.53
CA GLY A 56 -17.12 -7.57 -1.26
C GLY A 56 -17.92 -8.43 -2.25
N ASP A 57 -17.54 -9.69 -2.46
CA ASP A 57 -18.26 -10.59 -3.34
C ASP A 57 -19.66 -10.89 -2.81
N ARG A 58 -20.64 -10.99 -3.72
CA ARG A 58 -22.04 -11.22 -3.35
C ARG A 58 -22.53 -10.27 -2.25
N TRP A 59 -22.09 -9.00 -2.28
CA TRP A 59 -22.37 -7.98 -1.25
C TRP A 59 -23.84 -7.92 -0.84
N LYS A 60 -24.78 -8.15 -1.77
CA LYS A 60 -26.23 -8.19 -1.50
C LYS A 60 -26.64 -9.23 -0.45
N PHE A 61 -26.03 -10.42 -0.50
CA PHE A 61 -26.24 -11.45 0.51
C PHE A 61 -25.59 -11.04 1.83
N ARG A 62 -24.35 -10.55 1.76
CA ARG A 62 -23.57 -10.15 2.94
C ARG A 62 -24.25 -9.02 3.70
N MET A 63 -24.78 -8.03 2.99
CA MET A 63 -25.55 -6.94 3.57
C MET A 63 -26.70 -7.46 4.44
N MET A 64 -27.35 -8.54 4.04
CA MET A 64 -28.52 -9.07 4.75
C MET A 64 -28.18 -10.12 5.81
N ALA A 65 -27.06 -10.84 5.68
CA ALA A 65 -26.81 -12.06 6.45
C ALA A 65 -25.43 -12.15 7.12
N ALA A 66 -24.43 -11.37 6.70
CA ALA A 66 -23.05 -11.50 7.23
C ALA A 66 -22.95 -11.16 8.72
N SER A 67 -23.91 -10.41 9.25
CA SER A 67 -24.00 -10.10 10.68
C SER A 67 -24.08 -11.34 11.58
N ALA A 68 -24.51 -12.51 11.06
CA ALA A 68 -24.61 -13.73 11.84
C ALA A 68 -23.26 -14.42 12.09
N ASP A 69 -22.38 -14.45 11.09
CA ASP A 69 -21.05 -15.05 11.14
C ASP A 69 -19.95 -14.08 11.60
N LEU A 70 -20.21 -12.77 11.56
CA LEU A 70 -19.26 -11.76 12.07
C LEU A 70 -19.24 -11.66 13.60
N LEU A 71 -20.23 -12.20 14.31
CA LEU A 71 -20.32 -12.11 15.78
C LEU A 71 -19.08 -12.70 16.47
N GLU A 72 -18.55 -13.81 15.94
CA GLU A 72 -17.39 -14.52 16.50
C GLU A 72 -16.10 -13.71 16.38
N GLN A 73 -16.07 -12.71 15.48
CA GLN A 73 -14.90 -11.86 15.25
C GLN A 73 -14.89 -10.65 16.17
N ILE A 74 -16.02 -10.30 16.79
CA ILE A 74 -16.11 -9.15 17.71
C ILE A 74 -15.53 -9.54 19.06
N HIS A 75 -14.59 -8.77 19.58
CA HIS A 75 -13.93 -9.07 20.85
C HIS A 75 -14.74 -8.54 22.05
N MET A 76 -14.49 -9.07 23.24
CA MET A 76 -15.19 -8.68 24.48
C MET A 76 -14.77 -7.31 25.02
N ASP A 77 -13.58 -6.86 24.64
CA ASP A 77 -13.00 -5.57 25.04
C ASP A 77 -13.15 -4.49 23.96
N ASP A 78 -13.85 -4.78 22.86
CA ASP A 78 -14.23 -3.75 21.88
C ASP A 78 -15.20 -2.75 22.55
N GLU A 79 -14.87 -1.45 22.52
CA GLU A 79 -15.72 -0.38 23.06
C GLU A 79 -16.56 0.29 21.97
N LEU A 80 -15.96 0.47 20.79
CA LEU A 80 -16.60 1.00 19.60
C LEU A 80 -16.53 -0.02 18.47
N LEU A 81 -17.65 -0.25 17.81
CA LEU A 81 -17.74 -1.05 16.59
C LEU A 81 -18.19 -0.15 15.44
N VAL A 82 -17.31 0.06 14.46
CA VAL A 82 -17.60 0.87 13.27
C VAL A 82 -17.83 -0.08 12.10
N VAL A 83 -19.05 -0.14 11.61
CA VAL A 83 -19.49 -1.11 10.61
C VAL A 83 -19.80 -0.41 9.30
N ASP A 84 -19.29 -0.92 8.20
CA ASP A 84 -19.63 -0.43 6.86
C ASP A 84 -21.15 -0.54 6.61
N ALA A 85 -21.75 0.52 6.08
CA ALA A 85 -23.17 0.57 5.76
C ALA A 85 -23.61 -0.45 4.69
N MET A 86 -22.66 -1.15 4.07
CA MET A 86 -22.89 -2.34 3.27
C MET A 86 -23.27 -3.59 4.10
N LEU A 87 -23.50 -3.44 5.41
CA LEU A 87 -24.00 -4.45 6.33
C LEU A 87 -25.26 -3.97 7.09
N ASP A 88 -26.24 -4.85 7.25
CA ASP A 88 -27.41 -4.66 8.12
C ASP A 88 -27.04 -5.04 9.56
N VAL A 89 -26.86 -4.03 10.42
CA VAL A 89 -26.45 -4.26 11.81
C VAL A 89 -27.60 -4.69 12.72
N THR A 90 -28.84 -4.79 12.22
CA THR A 90 -30.00 -5.18 13.05
C THR A 90 -29.79 -6.53 13.73
N VAL A 91 -29.35 -7.52 12.95
CA VAL A 91 -29.06 -8.87 13.45
C VAL A 91 -27.84 -8.85 14.37
N LEU A 92 -26.80 -8.09 14.01
CA LEU A 92 -25.57 -7.99 14.79
C LEU A 92 -25.83 -7.43 16.19
N VAL A 93 -26.56 -6.31 16.29
CA VAL A 93 -26.92 -5.69 17.56
C VAL A 93 -27.81 -6.61 18.39
N ALA A 94 -28.76 -7.31 17.77
CA ALA A 94 -29.60 -8.27 18.47
C ALA A 94 -28.77 -9.43 19.05
N LEU A 95 -27.85 -9.98 18.25
CA LEU A 95 -26.96 -11.06 18.67
C LEU A 95 -26.01 -10.62 19.79
N LEU A 96 -25.38 -9.45 19.68
CA LEU A 96 -24.53 -8.88 20.72
C LEU A 96 -25.27 -8.73 22.05
N LYS A 97 -26.47 -8.12 22.01
CA LYS A 97 -27.30 -7.94 23.22
C LYS A 97 -27.82 -9.25 23.81
N SER A 98 -27.98 -10.29 22.99
CA SER A 98 -28.42 -11.62 23.46
C SER A 98 -27.29 -12.46 24.04
N SER A 99 -26.06 -12.27 23.55
CA SER A 99 -24.89 -13.07 23.90
C SER A 99 -24.02 -12.43 24.99
N ARG A 100 -24.21 -11.14 25.28
CA ARG A 100 -23.37 -10.38 26.22
C ARG A 100 -24.20 -9.54 27.20
N PRO A 101 -23.70 -9.32 28.42
CA PRO A 101 -24.20 -8.27 29.30
C PRO A 101 -24.16 -6.88 28.64
N ALA A 102 -25.12 -6.01 28.97
CA ALA A 102 -25.24 -4.69 28.35
C ALA A 102 -23.98 -3.80 28.49
N HIS A 103 -23.26 -3.90 29.62
CA HIS A 103 -22.03 -3.14 29.86
C HIS A 103 -20.80 -3.68 29.11
N GLN A 104 -20.94 -4.82 28.41
CA GLN A 104 -19.92 -5.46 27.58
C GLN A 104 -20.30 -5.43 26.09
N CYS A 105 -21.37 -4.73 25.74
CA CYS A 105 -21.73 -4.50 24.35
C CYS A 105 -21.02 -3.23 23.86
N PRO A 106 -20.28 -3.28 22.74
CA PRO A 106 -19.72 -2.06 22.14
C PRO A 106 -20.84 -1.14 21.64
N LEU A 107 -20.54 0.16 21.53
CA LEU A 107 -21.36 1.08 20.77
C LEU A 107 -21.19 0.79 19.28
N VAL A 108 -22.29 0.70 18.54
CA VAL A 108 -22.30 0.32 17.12
C VAL A 108 -22.60 1.52 16.24
N PHE A 109 -21.64 1.92 15.42
CA PHE A 109 -21.76 3.01 14.46
C PHE A 109 -21.72 2.46 13.04
N LEU A 110 -22.60 2.96 12.15
CA LEU A 110 -22.48 2.67 10.72
C LEU A 110 -21.66 3.76 10.02
N TYR A 111 -20.76 3.37 9.12
CA TYR A 111 -20.06 4.30 8.24
C TYR A 111 -20.56 4.16 6.80
N PHE A 112 -21.17 5.22 6.29
CA PHE A 112 -21.74 5.31 4.95
C PHE A 112 -20.71 5.88 3.96
N HIS A 113 -20.00 4.97 3.28
CA HIS A 113 -19.23 5.28 2.08
C HIS A 113 -20.14 5.59 0.88
N GLU A 114 -21.22 4.82 0.77
CA GLU A 114 -22.34 4.98 -0.15
C GLU A 114 -23.64 4.51 0.52
N ASN A 115 -24.78 4.68 -0.15
CA ASN A 115 -26.07 4.18 0.34
C ASN A 115 -26.92 3.64 -0.81
N GLN A 116 -27.71 2.61 -0.51
CA GLN A 116 -28.51 1.89 -1.50
C GLN A 116 -29.84 2.58 -1.86
N LEU A 117 -30.12 3.78 -1.33
CA LEU A 117 -31.28 4.59 -1.69
C LEU A 117 -31.00 5.53 -2.86
N THR A 118 -29.77 6.05 -2.96
CA THR A 118 -29.39 7.03 -3.99
C THR A 118 -28.37 6.49 -4.99
N THR A 119 -27.71 5.38 -4.68
CA THR A 119 -26.73 4.77 -5.60
C THR A 119 -27.46 4.17 -6.82
N PRO A 120 -27.05 4.55 -8.04
CA PRO A 120 -27.68 4.02 -9.25
C PRO A 120 -27.28 2.55 -9.46
N PHE A 121 -28.21 1.75 -9.96
CA PHE A 121 -27.90 0.43 -10.48
C PHE A 121 -27.20 0.58 -11.83
N THR A 122 -26.15 -0.21 -12.06
CA THR A 122 -25.44 -0.22 -13.33
C THR A 122 -25.92 -1.38 -14.20
N ALA A 123 -25.64 -1.33 -15.51
CA ALA A 123 -25.91 -2.43 -16.45
C ALA A 123 -25.33 -3.80 -16.02
N GLN A 124 -24.35 -3.80 -15.12
CA GLN A 124 -23.68 -4.99 -14.60
C GLN A 124 -24.40 -5.59 -13.38
N ASP A 125 -25.37 -4.89 -12.83
CA ASP A 125 -26.12 -5.38 -11.68
C ASP A 125 -27.08 -6.52 -12.12
N ARG A 126 -26.88 -7.70 -11.51
CA ARG A 126 -27.67 -8.92 -11.75
C ARG A 126 -29.17 -8.74 -11.54
N ASP A 127 -29.57 -7.76 -10.73
CA ASP A 127 -30.98 -7.51 -10.42
C ASP A 127 -31.65 -6.51 -11.36
N LEU A 128 -30.90 -5.86 -12.26
CA LEU A 128 -31.42 -4.82 -13.14
C LEU A 128 -32.52 -5.34 -14.08
N HIS A 129 -32.48 -6.62 -14.45
CA HIS A 129 -33.46 -7.26 -15.32
C HIS A 129 -34.62 -7.94 -14.58
N LYS A 130 -34.65 -7.88 -13.25
CA LYS A 130 -35.74 -8.48 -12.48
C LYS A 130 -37.01 -7.61 -12.61
N PRO A 131 -38.20 -8.20 -12.79
CA PRO A 131 -39.46 -7.46 -12.98
C PRO A 131 -39.84 -6.58 -11.78
N HIS A 132 -39.28 -6.88 -10.61
CA HIS A 132 -39.37 -6.07 -9.40
C HIS A 132 -37.95 -5.89 -8.85
N PRO A 133 -37.23 -4.86 -9.30
CA PRO A 133 -35.91 -4.61 -8.75
C PRO A 133 -36.02 -4.31 -7.25
N THR A 134 -35.20 -4.98 -6.46
CA THR A 134 -35.25 -5.00 -4.98
C THR A 134 -34.69 -3.73 -4.34
N HIS A 135 -34.78 -2.58 -5.04
CA HIS A 135 -34.19 -1.29 -4.65
C HIS A 135 -34.50 -0.94 -3.19
N TRP A 136 -35.76 -1.12 -2.80
CA TRP A 136 -36.23 -0.77 -1.47
C TRP A 136 -35.78 -1.74 -0.39
N HIS A 137 -35.41 -2.98 -0.73
CA HIS A 137 -34.99 -3.96 0.26
C HIS A 137 -33.69 -3.52 0.96
N TYR A 138 -32.71 -3.06 0.18
CA TYR A 138 -31.43 -2.57 0.72
C TYR A 138 -31.59 -1.19 1.38
N GLY A 139 -32.45 -0.32 0.82
CA GLY A 139 -32.87 0.91 1.51
C GLY A 139 -33.50 0.65 2.88
N MET A 140 -34.33 -0.40 2.99
CA MET A 140 -34.93 -0.83 4.26
C MET A 140 -33.92 -1.45 5.21
N ALA A 141 -32.82 -2.02 4.74
CA ALA A 141 -31.70 -2.42 5.60
C ALA A 141 -31.04 -1.20 6.26
N HIS A 142 -30.84 -0.10 5.52
CA HIS A 142 -30.35 1.14 6.12
C HIS A 142 -31.35 1.72 7.13
N TRP A 143 -32.66 1.71 6.83
CA TRP A 143 -33.68 2.14 7.79
C TRP A 143 -33.63 1.36 9.11
N ARG A 144 -33.60 0.02 9.01
CA ARG A 144 -33.53 -0.85 10.19
C ARG A 144 -32.24 -0.65 10.98
N SER A 145 -31.13 -0.46 10.28
CA SER A 145 -29.84 -0.14 10.89
C SER A 145 -29.87 1.20 11.64
N LEU A 146 -30.48 2.24 11.07
CA LEU A 146 -30.62 3.55 11.72
C LEU A 146 -31.45 3.48 13.02
N LEU A 147 -32.44 2.59 13.09
CA LEU A 147 -33.22 2.36 14.31
C LEU A 147 -32.35 1.82 15.45
N VAL A 148 -31.46 0.87 15.15
CA VAL A 148 -30.73 0.10 16.18
C VAL A 148 -29.32 0.61 16.49
N ALA A 149 -28.65 1.26 15.54
CA ALA A 149 -27.29 1.74 15.70
C ALA A 149 -27.22 2.91 16.67
N ASP A 150 -26.07 3.10 17.32
CA ASP A 150 -25.80 4.23 18.20
C ASP A 150 -25.55 5.51 17.38
N GLY A 151 -25.06 5.38 16.15
CA GLY A 151 -24.97 6.47 15.19
C GLY A 151 -24.68 6.03 13.76
N CYS A 152 -24.83 6.96 12.81
CA CYS A 152 -24.57 6.80 11.38
C CYS A 152 -23.65 7.94 10.93
N ILE A 153 -22.48 7.58 10.44
CA ILE A 153 -21.42 8.48 10.01
C ILE A 153 -21.44 8.52 8.48
N PHE A 154 -21.46 9.71 7.89
CA PHE A 154 -21.41 9.91 6.45
C PHE A 154 -20.08 10.55 6.05
N ASN A 155 -19.57 10.20 4.87
CA ASN A 155 -18.33 10.77 4.34
C ASN A 155 -18.47 12.22 3.82
N SER A 156 -19.69 12.74 3.66
CA SER A 156 -19.96 14.14 3.31
C SER A 156 -21.35 14.58 3.80
N HIS A 157 -21.53 15.88 3.99
CA HIS A 157 -22.84 16.46 4.28
C HIS A 157 -23.81 16.24 3.12
N THR A 158 -23.32 16.39 1.89
CA THR A 158 -24.16 16.17 0.70
C THR A 158 -24.69 14.75 0.64
N HIS A 159 -23.86 13.75 0.97
CA HIS A 159 -24.29 12.36 1.04
C HIS A 159 -25.33 12.12 2.15
N ARG A 160 -25.11 12.67 3.35
CA ARG A 160 -26.08 12.60 4.45
C ARG A 160 -27.42 13.23 4.07
N ASP A 161 -27.39 14.40 3.43
CA ASP A 161 -28.59 15.14 3.05
C ASP A 161 -29.35 14.41 1.93
N ALA A 162 -28.64 13.83 0.96
CA ALA A 162 -29.24 12.98 -0.07
C ALA A 162 -29.95 11.76 0.53
N PHE A 163 -29.31 11.07 1.49
CA PHE A 163 -29.93 9.98 2.25
C PHE A 163 -31.16 10.47 3.04
N SER A 164 -31.05 11.62 3.70
CA SER A 164 -32.11 12.22 4.51
C SER A 164 -33.33 12.62 3.69
N GLN A 165 -33.14 12.94 2.40
CA GLN A 165 -34.22 13.21 1.45
C GLN A 165 -34.81 11.92 0.86
N ALA A 166 -33.97 10.92 0.58
CA ALA A 166 -34.40 9.69 -0.07
C ALA A 166 -35.11 8.71 0.87
N LEU A 167 -34.69 8.64 2.14
CA LEU A 167 -35.24 7.68 3.11
C LEU A 167 -36.73 7.94 3.43
N PRO A 168 -37.19 9.17 3.71
CA PRO A 168 -38.62 9.45 3.90
C PRO A 168 -39.47 9.05 2.70
N LYS A 169 -38.96 9.23 1.48
CA LYS A 169 -39.64 8.80 0.26
C LYS A 169 -39.77 7.28 0.19
N CYS A 170 -38.70 6.54 0.49
CA CYS A 170 -38.71 5.09 0.61
C CYS A 170 -39.77 4.62 1.61
N LEU A 171 -39.78 5.20 2.81
CA LEU A 171 -40.76 4.85 3.86
C LEU A 171 -42.19 5.15 3.41
N ASN A 172 -42.43 6.30 2.79
CA ASN A 172 -43.76 6.68 2.33
C ASN A 172 -44.31 5.76 1.23
N GLU A 173 -43.44 5.22 0.38
CA GLU A 173 -43.84 4.32 -0.70
C GLU A 173 -44.02 2.86 -0.24
N GLN A 174 -43.31 2.44 0.81
CA GLN A 174 -43.24 1.04 1.21
C GLN A 174 -44.00 0.72 2.51
N CYS A 175 -44.14 1.67 3.44
CA CYS A 175 -44.84 1.44 4.70
C CYS A 175 -46.37 1.42 4.51
N PRO A 176 -47.10 0.56 5.23
CA PRO A 176 -48.56 0.61 5.31
C PRO A 176 -49.07 1.99 5.76
N ARG A 177 -50.19 2.44 5.18
CA ARG A 177 -50.76 3.79 5.42
C ARG A 177 -51.10 4.08 6.88
N ASP A 178 -51.43 3.06 7.66
CA ASP A 178 -51.78 3.16 9.08
C ASP A 178 -50.55 3.29 10.00
N THR A 179 -49.33 3.03 9.50
CA THR A 179 -48.08 3.08 10.29
C THR A 179 -47.03 4.05 9.75
N VAL A 180 -47.17 4.51 8.51
CA VAL A 180 -46.20 5.39 7.83
C VAL A 180 -45.89 6.67 8.61
N GLU A 181 -46.88 7.28 9.26
CA GLU A 181 -46.70 8.53 10.03
C GLU A 181 -45.70 8.34 11.18
N TRP A 182 -45.78 7.21 11.87
CA TRP A 182 -44.84 6.87 12.94
C TRP A 182 -43.42 6.71 12.38
N HIS A 183 -43.28 6.00 11.26
CA HIS A 183 -41.99 5.79 10.60
C HIS A 183 -41.36 7.10 10.13
N LEU A 184 -42.14 8.00 9.53
CA LEU A 184 -41.65 9.31 9.07
C LEU A 184 -41.24 10.20 10.25
N THR A 185 -42.06 10.27 11.29
CA THR A 185 -41.74 11.02 12.52
C THR A 185 -40.46 10.49 13.15
N LYS A 186 -40.33 9.17 13.28
CA LYS A 186 -39.14 8.54 13.87
C LYS A 186 -37.91 8.71 13.00
N CYS A 187 -38.07 8.64 11.68
CA CYS A 187 -37.00 8.91 10.72
C CYS A 187 -36.45 10.33 10.89
N GLN A 188 -37.33 11.34 10.96
CA GLN A 188 -36.91 12.72 11.16
C GLN A 188 -36.16 12.92 12.49
N GLU A 189 -36.66 12.33 13.58
CA GLU A 189 -35.99 12.35 14.89
C GLU A 189 -34.58 11.73 14.80
N LEU A 190 -34.45 10.54 14.23
CA LEU A 190 -33.17 9.83 14.16
C LEU A 190 -32.17 10.49 13.21
N LEU A 191 -32.62 11.00 12.05
CA LEU A 191 -31.75 11.72 11.11
C LEU A 191 -31.12 12.97 11.76
N SER A 192 -31.85 13.65 12.65
CA SER A 192 -31.35 14.84 13.33
C SER A 192 -30.47 14.57 14.54
N THR A 193 -30.53 13.36 15.12
CA THR A 193 -29.86 13.03 16.39
C THR A 193 -28.76 11.97 16.26
N LYS A 194 -28.85 11.09 15.26
CA LYS A 194 -27.95 9.95 15.05
C LYS A 194 -27.11 10.03 13.79
N CYS A 195 -27.28 11.02 12.93
CA CYS A 195 -26.47 11.15 11.72
C CYS A 195 -25.45 12.27 11.85
N GLY A 196 -24.18 11.95 11.60
CA GLY A 196 -23.10 12.94 11.54
C GLY A 196 -22.15 12.72 10.38
N VAL A 197 -21.22 13.64 10.18
CA VAL A 197 -20.26 13.63 9.07
C VAL A 197 -18.83 13.48 9.57
N LEU A 198 -18.09 12.53 8.98
CA LEU A 198 -16.66 12.38 9.13
C LEU A 198 -16.04 12.08 7.76
N GLN A 199 -15.43 13.10 7.18
CA GLN A 199 -14.82 13.05 5.84
C GLN A 199 -13.61 12.11 5.79
N TYR A 200 -13.15 11.73 4.59
CA TYR A 200 -11.97 10.86 4.45
C TYR A 200 -10.67 11.57 4.78
N GLY A 201 -9.74 10.82 5.39
CA GLY A 201 -8.30 11.08 5.28
C GLY A 201 -7.74 10.43 4.02
N LEU A 202 -6.80 11.10 3.36
CA LEU A 202 -6.19 10.68 2.10
C LEU A 202 -4.66 10.75 2.18
N ASP A 203 -3.98 9.80 1.53
CA ASP A 203 -2.52 9.76 1.42
C ASP A 203 -2.00 10.74 0.34
N LEU A 204 -2.39 12.02 0.44
CA LEU A 204 -2.04 13.04 -0.56
C LEU A 204 -0.53 13.34 -0.58
N ASP A 205 0.14 13.23 0.57
CA ASP A 205 1.58 13.44 0.69
C ASP A 205 2.37 12.36 -0.05
N GLU A 206 1.88 11.12 -0.05
CA GLU A 206 2.49 10.02 -0.79
C GLU A 206 2.51 10.33 -2.29
N LEU A 207 1.43 10.89 -2.84
CA LEU A 207 1.38 11.27 -4.26
C LEU A 207 2.44 12.32 -4.62
N LEU A 208 2.67 13.31 -3.75
CA LEU A 208 3.70 14.33 -3.99
C LEU A 208 5.12 13.74 -3.86
N LEU A 209 5.36 12.88 -2.87
CA LEU A 209 6.63 12.19 -2.71
C LEU A 209 6.97 11.33 -3.93
N LEU A 210 5.98 10.64 -4.49
CA LEU A 210 6.13 9.86 -5.73
C LEU A 210 6.44 10.73 -6.95
N LEU A 211 6.10 12.02 -6.93
CA LEU A 211 6.37 12.98 -8.02
C LEU A 211 7.75 13.64 -7.92
N ASP A 212 8.19 13.97 -6.70
CA ASP A 212 9.54 14.51 -6.47
C ASP A 212 10.62 13.46 -6.80
N ASP A 213 10.28 12.18 -6.66
CA ASP A 213 11.04 11.01 -7.14
C ASP A 213 11.14 10.91 -8.68
N VAL A 214 10.34 11.66 -9.45
CA VAL A 214 10.28 11.61 -10.94
C VAL A 214 10.85 12.88 -11.58
N ASP A 215 10.64 14.07 -10.99
CA ASP A 215 11.12 15.36 -11.53
C ASP A 215 12.67 15.48 -11.56
N THR A 216 13.40 14.66 -10.81
CA THR A 216 14.88 14.66 -10.79
C THR A 216 15.54 13.78 -11.86
N LYS A 217 14.75 13.05 -12.66
CA LYS A 217 15.22 12.01 -13.59
C LYS A 217 15.05 12.35 -15.08
N SER A 218 14.59 13.55 -15.39
CA SER A 218 14.30 13.99 -16.76
C SER A 218 15.03 15.28 -17.08
N GLU A 219 15.63 15.37 -18.27
CA GLU A 219 16.17 16.62 -18.82
C GLU A 219 15.07 17.66 -19.11
N THR A 220 13.79 17.31 -18.90
CA THR A 220 12.64 18.23 -18.93
C THR A 220 11.89 18.20 -17.59
N PRO A 221 11.62 19.35 -16.95
CA PRO A 221 10.77 19.37 -15.75
C PRO A 221 9.41 18.78 -16.13
N HIS A 222 8.90 17.78 -15.40
CA HIS A 222 7.70 17.05 -15.79
C HIS A 222 6.43 17.54 -15.09
N ARG A 223 6.49 18.49 -14.15
CA ARG A 223 5.30 19.29 -13.77
C ARG A 223 4.98 20.37 -14.79
N ASN A 224 4.77 20.00 -16.05
CA ASN A 224 4.45 21.02 -17.04
C ASN A 224 2.99 21.48 -16.92
N ASN A 225 2.09 20.66 -16.35
CA ASN A 225 0.64 20.89 -16.32
C ASN A 225 0.12 21.43 -17.68
N VAL A 226 0.83 21.16 -18.78
CA VAL A 226 0.61 21.57 -20.17
C VAL A 226 1.46 20.68 -21.06
N TRP A 227 0.98 20.42 -22.27
CA TRP A 227 1.76 19.83 -23.35
C TRP A 227 2.37 20.95 -24.18
N VAL A 228 3.65 20.88 -24.52
CA VAL A 228 4.30 21.89 -25.38
C VAL A 228 4.40 21.32 -26.79
N ASP A 229 3.80 22.01 -27.76
CA ASP A 229 3.87 21.62 -29.15
C ASP A 229 5.32 21.72 -29.67
N PRO A 230 5.90 20.62 -30.20
CA PRO A 230 7.31 20.58 -30.57
C PRO A 230 7.65 21.42 -31.81
N ILE A 231 6.66 21.85 -32.60
CA ILE A 231 6.85 22.59 -33.85
C ILE A 231 6.80 24.09 -33.61
N ASN A 232 5.79 24.56 -32.87
CA ASN A 232 5.55 25.99 -32.68
C ASN A 232 5.73 26.48 -31.22
N ASN A 233 6.14 25.59 -30.31
CA ASN A 233 6.35 25.86 -28.89
C ASN A 233 5.09 26.39 -28.17
N GLN A 234 3.91 26.08 -28.70
CA GLN A 234 2.63 26.48 -28.12
C GLN A 234 2.31 25.62 -26.90
N ARG A 235 1.83 26.26 -25.82
CA ARG A 235 1.32 25.56 -24.63
C ARG A 235 -0.09 25.08 -24.90
N ILE A 236 -0.28 23.77 -24.89
CA ILE A 236 -1.55 23.08 -25.09
C ILE A 236 -2.01 22.51 -23.74
N PRO A 237 -3.18 22.91 -23.23
CA PRO A 237 -3.74 22.35 -22.01
C PRO A 237 -4.00 20.83 -22.10
N ILE A 238 -3.88 20.14 -20.97
CA ILE A 238 -4.16 18.72 -20.81
C ILE A 238 -5.39 18.57 -19.91
N ILE A 239 -6.46 17.99 -20.46
CA ILE A 239 -7.70 17.68 -19.73
C ILE A 239 -7.58 16.25 -19.19
N LEU A 240 -7.85 16.09 -17.89
CA LEU A 240 -7.90 14.83 -17.19
C LEU A 240 -9.34 14.44 -16.89
N TRP A 241 -9.71 13.21 -17.24
CA TRP A 241 -10.93 12.55 -16.75
C TRP A 241 -10.54 11.34 -15.91
N ASN A 242 -10.62 11.48 -14.59
CA ASN A 242 -10.14 10.48 -13.62
C ASN A 242 -11.32 9.87 -12.84
N ALA A 243 -11.85 8.77 -13.35
CA ALA A 243 -13.02 8.10 -12.81
C ALA A 243 -13.08 6.63 -13.22
N ARG A 244 -13.84 5.82 -12.47
CA ARG A 244 -14.24 4.48 -12.95
C ARG A 244 -15.08 4.68 -14.21
N LEU A 245 -14.70 4.08 -15.35
CA LEU A 245 -15.31 4.35 -16.66
C LEU A 245 -16.71 3.69 -16.78
N GLU A 246 -17.63 4.09 -15.91
CA GLU A 246 -18.97 3.55 -15.69
C GLU A 246 -20.07 4.58 -16.06
N GLU A 247 -21.31 4.11 -16.20
CA GLU A 247 -22.44 4.95 -16.64
C GLU A 247 -22.77 6.08 -15.66
N ASP A 248 -22.63 5.84 -14.35
CA ASP A 248 -22.88 6.83 -13.31
C ASP A 248 -21.90 8.01 -13.37
N LYS A 249 -20.72 7.82 -13.99
CA LYS A 249 -19.74 8.88 -14.24
C LYS A 249 -20.07 9.72 -15.48
N ASN A 250 -21.15 9.39 -16.19
CA ASN A 250 -21.70 10.10 -17.34
C ASN A 250 -20.66 10.40 -18.44
N PRO A 251 -20.05 9.36 -19.04
CA PRO A 251 -19.13 9.51 -20.16
C PRO A 251 -19.72 10.26 -21.36
N ALA A 252 -21.03 10.12 -21.59
CA ALA A 252 -21.71 10.76 -22.72
C ALA A 252 -21.65 12.29 -22.61
N ALA A 253 -21.83 12.83 -21.40
CA ALA A 253 -21.66 14.25 -21.15
C ALA A 253 -20.20 14.70 -21.34
N PHE A 254 -19.23 13.88 -20.93
CA PHE A 254 -17.80 14.18 -21.16
C PHE A 254 -17.47 14.24 -22.66
N VAL A 255 -17.93 13.27 -23.46
CA VAL A 255 -17.79 13.30 -24.93
C VAL A 255 -18.44 14.55 -25.53
N THR A 256 -19.63 14.92 -25.07
CA THR A 256 -20.34 16.12 -25.54
C THR A 256 -19.56 17.40 -25.22
N LEU A 257 -18.99 17.49 -24.01
CA LEU A 257 -18.15 18.61 -23.60
C LEU A 257 -16.94 18.77 -24.54
N LEU A 258 -16.26 17.67 -24.86
CA LEU A 258 -15.12 17.67 -25.79
C LEU A 258 -15.52 18.07 -27.22
N ASP A 259 -16.69 17.62 -27.70
CA ASP A 259 -17.23 18.00 -29.00
C ASP A 259 -17.42 19.53 -29.09
N GLU A 260 -17.98 20.16 -28.06
CA GLU A 260 -18.21 21.62 -28.05
C GLU A 260 -16.91 22.42 -27.98
N ILE A 261 -15.93 21.98 -27.18
CA ILE A 261 -14.59 22.63 -27.15
C ILE A 261 -13.90 22.54 -28.50
N THR A 262 -14.04 21.40 -29.19
CA THR A 262 -13.45 21.20 -30.53
C THR A 262 -14.08 22.15 -31.55
N LYS A 263 -15.39 22.38 -31.49
CA LYS A 263 -16.08 23.39 -32.32
C LYS A 263 -15.58 24.81 -32.06
N ALA A 264 -15.19 25.11 -30.82
CA ALA A 264 -14.58 26.38 -30.44
C ALA A 264 -13.10 26.52 -30.85
N LEU A 265 -12.52 25.50 -31.53
CA LEU A 265 -11.14 25.48 -32.02
C LEU A 265 -10.08 25.67 -30.92
N VAL A 266 -10.37 25.23 -29.69
CA VAL A 266 -9.41 25.26 -28.59
C VAL A 266 -8.58 23.97 -28.62
N PRO A 267 -7.24 24.05 -28.76
CA PRO A 267 -6.40 22.86 -28.75
C PRO A 267 -6.29 22.28 -27.34
N PHE A 268 -6.35 20.95 -27.21
CA PHE A 268 -6.16 20.24 -25.94
C PHE A 268 -5.58 18.82 -26.15
N ARG A 269 -5.02 18.25 -25.08
CA ARG A 269 -4.69 16.82 -24.97
C ARG A 269 -5.53 16.17 -23.87
N LEU A 270 -5.64 14.84 -23.92
CA LEU A 270 -6.49 14.06 -23.01
C LEU A 270 -5.69 13.01 -22.25
N ILE A 271 -5.90 12.98 -20.93
CA ILE A 271 -5.57 11.85 -20.06
C ILE A 271 -6.89 11.29 -19.53
N ILE A 272 -7.08 9.98 -19.64
CA ILE A 272 -8.28 9.29 -19.15
C ILE A 272 -7.86 8.13 -18.25
N LEU A 273 -8.08 8.27 -16.95
CA LEU A 273 -7.67 7.27 -15.96
C LEU A 273 -8.88 6.50 -15.45
N GLY A 274 -8.77 5.18 -15.41
CA GLY A 274 -9.82 4.29 -14.91
C GLY A 274 -9.75 2.90 -15.54
N THR A 275 -10.45 1.93 -14.94
CA THR A 275 -10.57 0.59 -15.54
C THR A 275 -11.25 0.67 -16.90
N ASP A 276 -10.78 -0.12 -17.86
CA ASP A 276 -11.44 -0.23 -19.16
C ASP A 276 -12.94 -0.52 -18.99
N PRO A 277 -13.82 0.15 -19.74
CA PRO A 277 -15.24 -0.13 -19.66
C PRO A 277 -15.49 -1.56 -20.12
N SER A 278 -16.50 -2.21 -19.55
CA SER A 278 -16.99 -3.51 -20.02
C SER A 278 -17.25 -3.48 -21.53
N ASN A 279 -16.80 -4.51 -22.26
CA ASN A 279 -16.90 -4.60 -23.74
C ASN A 279 -18.24 -4.10 -24.30
N GLY A 280 -18.20 -3.17 -25.25
CA GLY A 280 -19.34 -2.76 -26.08
C GLY A 280 -20.03 -1.43 -25.74
N GLN A 281 -19.47 -0.58 -24.87
CA GLN A 281 -20.05 0.73 -24.60
C GLN A 281 -19.87 1.70 -25.78
N LYS A 282 -20.99 2.22 -26.33
CA LYS A 282 -21.00 3.08 -27.53
C LYS A 282 -20.15 4.35 -27.38
N TRP A 283 -20.15 4.97 -26.21
CA TRP A 283 -19.40 6.21 -25.99
C TRP A 283 -17.88 6.01 -26.10
N TYR A 284 -17.37 4.82 -25.74
CA TYR A 284 -15.93 4.53 -25.79
C TYR A 284 -15.44 4.48 -27.24
N HIS A 285 -16.21 3.85 -28.13
CA HIS A 285 -15.93 3.86 -29.57
C HIS A 285 -15.98 5.28 -30.15
N VAL A 286 -17.02 6.06 -29.80
CA VAL A 286 -17.16 7.45 -30.26
C VAL A 286 -16.00 8.32 -29.77
N LEU A 287 -15.58 8.14 -28.51
CA LEU A 287 -14.45 8.86 -27.94
C LEU A 287 -13.15 8.56 -28.70
N HIS A 288 -12.83 7.29 -28.93
CA HIS A 288 -11.64 6.89 -29.70
C HIS A 288 -11.68 7.38 -31.15
N GLU A 289 -12.83 7.22 -31.83
CA GLU A 289 -13.02 7.63 -33.22
C GLU A 289 -12.81 9.14 -33.39
N LYS A 290 -13.36 9.95 -32.48
CA LYS A 290 -13.31 11.42 -32.59
C LYS A 290 -12.04 12.03 -32.01
N PHE A 291 -11.54 11.50 -30.89
CA PHE A 291 -10.52 12.16 -30.08
C PHE A 291 -9.25 11.32 -29.89
N GLY A 292 -9.10 10.18 -30.56
CA GLY A 292 -7.93 9.31 -30.43
C GLY A 292 -6.59 10.05 -30.61
N ASN A 293 -6.52 11.01 -31.53
CA ASN A 293 -5.32 11.82 -31.77
C ASN A 293 -5.00 12.83 -30.65
N CYS A 294 -5.95 13.09 -29.75
CA CYS A 294 -5.79 13.97 -28.60
C CYS A 294 -5.38 13.19 -27.33
N ILE A 295 -5.57 11.88 -27.29
CA ILE A 295 -5.31 11.03 -26.13
C ILE A 295 -3.80 10.77 -26.01
N ILE A 296 -3.22 11.17 -24.88
CA ILE A 296 -1.82 10.88 -24.54
C ILE A 296 -1.69 9.69 -23.58
N HIS A 297 -2.74 9.41 -22.80
CA HIS A 297 -2.84 8.22 -21.97
C HIS A 297 -4.31 7.86 -21.72
N MET A 298 -4.63 6.57 -21.75
CA MET A 298 -5.96 6.05 -21.42
C MET A 298 -5.85 4.66 -20.80
N GLY A 299 -6.49 4.46 -19.64
CA GLY A 299 -6.68 3.15 -19.02
C GLY A 299 -6.25 3.07 -17.56
N TRP A 300 -5.96 1.85 -17.13
CA TRP A 300 -5.53 1.52 -15.77
C TRP A 300 -4.02 1.72 -15.62
N CYS A 301 -3.59 2.43 -14.58
CA CYS A 301 -2.17 2.61 -14.23
C CYS A 301 -1.59 1.34 -13.61
N GLN A 302 -0.34 1.00 -13.94
CA GLN A 302 0.36 -0.18 -13.43
C GLN A 302 0.60 -0.11 -11.93
N ASP A 303 0.94 1.07 -11.42
CA ASP A 303 1.19 1.34 -10.01
C ASP A 303 0.81 2.78 -9.62
N ARG A 304 0.96 3.09 -8.34
CA ARG A 304 0.61 4.40 -7.78
C ARG A 304 1.56 5.51 -8.24
N SER A 305 2.78 5.19 -8.66
CA SER A 305 3.75 6.14 -9.19
C SER A 305 3.36 6.59 -10.60
N GLU A 306 2.94 5.66 -11.47
CA GLU A 306 2.38 5.99 -12.78
C GLU A 306 1.08 6.80 -12.63
N TYR A 307 0.21 6.43 -11.68
CA TYR A 307 -0.98 7.20 -11.36
C TYR A 307 -0.62 8.64 -10.96
N ALA A 308 0.27 8.83 -9.97
CA ALA A 308 0.72 10.14 -9.54
C ALA A 308 1.33 10.95 -10.71
N HIS A 309 2.17 10.31 -11.54
CA HIS A 309 2.76 10.93 -12.73
C HIS A 309 1.67 11.52 -13.63
N TRP A 310 0.67 10.74 -14.04
CA TRP A 310 -0.40 11.23 -14.91
C TRP A 310 -1.26 12.31 -14.27
N LEU A 311 -1.51 12.25 -12.95
CA LEU A 311 -2.20 13.33 -12.24
C LEU A 311 -1.43 14.66 -12.32
N SER A 312 -0.10 14.62 -12.17
CA SER A 312 0.74 15.83 -12.24
C SER A 312 0.87 16.44 -13.63
N GLN A 313 0.62 15.65 -14.69
CA GLN A 313 0.63 16.18 -16.06
C GLN A 313 -0.61 17.02 -16.37
N ALA A 314 -1.73 16.78 -15.68
CA ALA A 314 -3.01 17.38 -16.00
C ALA A 314 -3.03 18.90 -15.72
N SER A 315 -3.62 19.68 -16.62
CA SER A 315 -3.92 21.10 -16.39
C SER A 315 -5.24 21.28 -15.66
N VAL A 316 -6.26 20.53 -16.09
CA VAL A 316 -7.63 20.63 -15.62
C VAL A 316 -8.17 19.23 -15.42
N VAL A 317 -8.74 18.94 -14.25
CA VAL A 317 -9.52 17.72 -14.01
C VAL A 317 -10.99 18.03 -14.19
N VAL A 318 -11.66 17.23 -15.03
CA VAL A 318 -13.08 17.34 -15.30
C VAL A 318 -13.80 16.19 -14.62
N SER A 319 -14.95 16.47 -14.00
CA SER A 319 -15.92 15.44 -13.64
C SER A 319 -17.24 15.75 -14.31
N THR A 320 -17.86 14.72 -14.88
CA THR A 320 -19.24 14.74 -15.39
C THR A 320 -20.18 13.87 -14.57
N ALA A 321 -19.70 13.32 -13.46
CA ALA A 321 -20.36 12.24 -12.73
C ALA A 321 -21.76 12.61 -12.26
N ASN A 322 -22.75 11.75 -12.49
CA ASN A 322 -24.10 11.87 -11.95
C ASN A 322 -24.21 11.36 -10.50
N HIS A 323 -23.24 10.55 -10.06
CA HIS A 323 -23.16 10.05 -8.69
C HIS A 323 -21.73 10.14 -8.14
N GLU A 324 -21.57 10.79 -6.98
CA GLU A 324 -20.33 10.88 -6.22
C GLU A 324 -20.67 11.24 -4.77
N THR A 325 -20.08 10.56 -3.80
CA THR A 325 -20.31 10.81 -2.36
C THR A 325 -19.17 11.58 -1.72
N PHE A 326 -17.97 11.53 -2.32
CA PHE A 326 -16.83 12.34 -1.90
C PHE A 326 -16.01 12.81 -3.11
N GLY A 327 -15.44 11.91 -3.92
CA GLY A 327 -14.62 12.31 -5.08
C GLY A 327 -13.13 12.29 -4.80
N ILE A 328 -12.63 11.17 -4.25
CA ILE A 328 -11.21 10.95 -3.91
C ILE A 328 -10.30 11.28 -5.10
N SER A 329 -10.60 10.73 -6.28
CA SER A 329 -9.78 10.92 -7.48
C SER A 329 -9.67 12.39 -7.90
N VAL A 330 -10.73 13.18 -7.71
CA VAL A 330 -10.72 14.63 -7.99
C VAL A 330 -9.87 15.36 -6.97
N VAL A 331 -9.99 15.04 -5.67
CA VAL A 331 -9.15 15.65 -4.63
C VAL A 331 -7.67 15.35 -4.88
N GLU A 332 -7.32 14.11 -5.22
CA GLU A 332 -5.96 13.71 -5.58
C GLU A 332 -5.45 14.46 -6.82
N SER A 333 -6.28 14.56 -7.87
CA SER A 333 -5.93 15.27 -9.11
C SER A 333 -5.67 16.75 -8.85
N VAL A 334 -6.52 17.40 -8.05
CA VAL A 334 -6.35 18.80 -7.68
C VAL A 334 -5.11 18.99 -6.80
N HIS A 335 -4.86 18.07 -5.86
CA HIS A 335 -3.65 18.08 -5.04
C HIS A 335 -2.37 17.98 -5.88
N CYS A 336 -2.40 17.18 -6.94
CA CYS A 336 -1.29 17.04 -7.90
C CYS A 336 -1.15 18.22 -8.87
N GLY A 337 -2.08 19.19 -8.84
CA GLY A 337 -1.95 20.44 -9.58
C GLY A 337 -2.92 20.66 -10.74
N ALA A 338 -3.96 19.83 -10.88
CA ALA A 338 -5.01 20.10 -11.84
C ALA A 338 -6.01 21.14 -11.30
N LEU A 339 -6.49 22.06 -12.14
CA LEU A 339 -7.63 22.91 -11.80
C LEU A 339 -8.95 22.12 -11.90
N PRO A 340 -9.88 22.26 -10.95
CA PRO A 340 -11.14 21.51 -10.99
C PRO A 340 -12.17 22.15 -11.94
N LEU A 341 -12.80 21.36 -12.80
CA LEU A 341 -14.08 21.71 -13.42
C LEU A 341 -15.12 20.62 -13.09
N LEU A 342 -16.06 20.96 -12.23
CA LEU A 342 -16.92 19.99 -11.54
C LEU A 342 -18.39 20.42 -11.62
N PRO A 343 -19.35 19.49 -11.55
CA PRO A 343 -20.76 19.87 -11.53
C PRO A 343 -21.10 20.54 -10.19
N LYS A 344 -21.98 21.55 -10.22
CA LYS A 344 -22.52 22.26 -9.05
C LYS A 344 -23.58 21.42 -8.32
N ARG A 345 -23.20 20.20 -7.95
CA ARG A 345 -24.00 19.20 -7.24
C ARG A 345 -23.05 18.13 -6.68
N LEU A 346 -23.60 17.14 -5.98
CA LEU A 346 -22.82 16.10 -5.29
C LEU A 346 -21.91 16.73 -4.23
N SER A 347 -20.91 16.01 -3.75
CA SER A 347 -19.96 16.46 -2.71
C SER A 347 -19.00 17.57 -3.16
N TYR A 348 -18.89 17.89 -4.45
CA TYR A 348 -17.87 18.82 -4.95
C TYR A 348 -17.97 20.24 -4.37
N PRO A 349 -19.16 20.88 -4.28
CA PRO A 349 -19.32 22.18 -3.65
C PRO A 349 -18.86 22.20 -2.20
N GLU A 350 -19.14 21.14 -1.44
CA GLU A 350 -18.72 21.00 -0.04
C GLU A 350 -17.19 20.90 0.09
N ILE A 351 -16.55 20.16 -0.81
CA ILE A 351 -15.12 19.88 -0.75
C ILE A 351 -14.29 21.14 -1.07
N PHE A 352 -14.65 21.83 -2.15
CA PHE A 352 -13.89 22.96 -2.68
C PHE A 352 -14.48 24.34 -2.32
N GLN A 353 -15.39 24.41 -1.34
CA GLN A 353 -16.04 25.66 -0.90
C GLN A 353 -15.07 26.81 -0.52
N GLU A 354 -13.81 26.48 -0.17
CA GLU A 354 -12.78 27.43 0.24
C GLU A 354 -12.06 28.10 -0.94
N LEU A 355 -12.30 27.64 -2.18
CA LEU A 355 -11.70 28.25 -3.36
C LEU A 355 -12.33 29.62 -3.66
N GLN A 356 -11.49 30.55 -4.07
CA GLN A 356 -11.92 31.87 -4.52
C GLN A 356 -12.68 31.76 -5.85
N ASP A 357 -13.76 32.52 -5.98
CA ASP A 357 -14.64 32.56 -7.17
C ASP A 357 -15.10 31.15 -7.62
N VAL A 358 -15.17 30.20 -6.68
CA VAL A 358 -15.35 28.77 -6.99
C VAL A 358 -16.62 28.49 -7.78
N GLU A 359 -17.69 29.21 -7.44
CA GLU A 359 -19.01 29.05 -8.06
C GLU A 359 -19.03 29.49 -9.52
N ASP A 360 -18.31 30.56 -9.83
CA ASP A 360 -18.31 31.14 -11.18
C ASP A 360 -17.23 30.51 -12.07
N ARG A 361 -16.16 29.97 -11.47
CA ARG A 361 -15.00 29.46 -12.21
C ARG A 361 -14.99 27.94 -12.36
N TYR A 362 -15.30 27.21 -11.29
CA TYR A 362 -15.01 25.77 -11.20
C TYR A 362 -16.26 24.90 -11.19
N PHE A 363 -17.43 25.45 -10.84
CA PHE A 363 -18.68 24.69 -10.79
C PHE A 363 -19.63 25.01 -11.93
N TYR A 364 -20.04 24.00 -12.69
CA TYR A 364 -21.01 24.18 -13.78
C TYR A 364 -22.37 23.56 -13.47
N LYS A 365 -23.45 24.09 -14.05
CA LYS A 365 -24.80 23.52 -13.92
C LYS A 365 -25.16 22.63 -15.10
N GLU A 366 -24.89 23.11 -16.31
CA GLU A 366 -25.23 22.46 -17.56
C GLU A 366 -23.98 22.27 -18.41
N VAL A 367 -23.66 21.02 -18.74
CA VAL A 367 -22.40 20.66 -19.42
C VAL A 367 -22.24 21.39 -20.75
N THR A 368 -23.31 21.53 -21.53
CA THR A 368 -23.30 22.13 -22.87
C THR A 368 -23.45 23.65 -22.90
N GLN A 369 -23.55 24.29 -21.73
CA GLN A 369 -23.67 25.75 -21.62
C GLN A 369 -22.51 26.27 -20.77
N ASP A 370 -22.75 26.52 -19.48
CA ASP A 370 -21.76 27.11 -18.60
C ASP A 370 -20.57 26.17 -18.34
N GLY A 371 -20.75 24.86 -18.48
CA GLY A 371 -19.65 23.88 -18.47
C GLY A 371 -18.63 24.11 -19.59
N VAL A 372 -19.09 24.26 -20.84
CA VAL A 372 -18.24 24.56 -22.00
C VAL A 372 -17.54 25.91 -21.81
N GLU A 373 -18.29 26.96 -21.45
CA GLU A 373 -17.77 28.31 -21.28
C GLU A 373 -16.66 28.36 -20.22
N LYS A 374 -16.89 27.74 -19.06
CA LYS A 374 -15.91 27.68 -17.96
C LYS A 374 -14.70 26.86 -18.35
N LEU A 375 -14.87 25.72 -19.03
CA LEU A 375 -13.75 24.93 -19.50
C LEU A 375 -12.89 25.71 -20.49
N ILE A 376 -13.49 26.34 -21.50
CA ILE A 376 -12.78 27.19 -22.46
C ILE A 376 -11.98 28.28 -21.74
N SER A 377 -12.59 28.96 -20.76
CA SER A 377 -11.92 29.98 -19.95
C SER A 377 -10.70 29.42 -19.20
N LEU A 378 -10.83 28.26 -18.54
CA LEU A 378 -9.71 27.59 -17.86
C LEU A 378 -8.59 27.19 -18.83
N LEU A 379 -8.95 26.59 -19.97
CA LEU A 379 -7.99 26.18 -20.99
C LEU A 379 -7.25 27.38 -21.60
N GLN A 380 -7.95 28.50 -21.82
CA GLN A 380 -7.33 29.74 -22.28
C GLN A 380 -6.34 30.28 -21.26
N ILE A 381 -6.69 30.36 -19.98
CA ILE A 381 -5.76 30.77 -18.91
C ILE A 381 -4.52 29.87 -18.90
N VAL A 382 -4.73 28.55 -18.94
CA VAL A 382 -3.63 27.57 -18.98
C VAL A 382 -2.72 27.80 -20.19
N ALA A 383 -3.28 28.07 -21.38
CA ALA A 383 -2.53 28.26 -22.61
C ALA A 383 -1.78 29.60 -22.65
N THR A 384 -2.40 30.69 -22.20
CA THR A 384 -1.90 32.06 -22.45
C THR A 384 -1.28 32.77 -21.25
N ASP A 385 -1.60 32.37 -20.02
CA ASP A 385 -1.13 33.04 -18.80
C ASP A 385 -0.56 32.05 -17.76
N PRO A 386 0.74 31.72 -17.85
CA PRO A 386 1.39 30.81 -16.90
C PRO A 386 1.33 31.30 -15.44
N ASN A 387 1.34 32.61 -15.22
CA ASN A 387 1.36 33.18 -13.87
C ASN A 387 -0.01 33.04 -13.20
N ALA A 388 -1.08 33.42 -13.91
CA ALA A 388 -2.45 33.22 -13.43
C ALA A 388 -2.74 31.72 -13.22
N HIS A 389 -2.32 30.86 -14.15
CA HIS A 389 -2.45 29.41 -13.99
C HIS A 389 -1.76 28.89 -12.72
N ASN A 390 -0.50 29.27 -12.47
CA ASN A 390 0.24 28.85 -11.27
C ASN A 390 -0.42 29.35 -9.97
N GLN A 391 -0.94 30.59 -9.95
CA GLN A 391 -1.65 31.13 -8.78
C GLN A 391 -2.92 30.33 -8.48
N LEU A 392 -3.75 30.09 -9.50
CA LEU A 392 -4.97 29.29 -9.37
C LEU A 392 -4.66 27.86 -8.93
N ARG A 393 -3.60 27.25 -9.49
CA ARG A 393 -3.13 25.92 -9.11
C ARG A 393 -2.76 25.85 -7.64
N ASN A 394 -1.94 26.77 -7.16
CA ASN A 394 -1.49 26.77 -5.78
C ASN A 394 -2.66 26.96 -4.79
N SER A 395 -3.65 27.78 -5.16
CA SER A 395 -4.89 27.93 -4.39
C SER A 395 -5.71 26.63 -4.38
N ALA A 396 -5.89 26.00 -5.54
CA ALA A 396 -6.59 24.72 -5.69
C ALA A 396 -5.94 23.61 -4.85
N GLN A 397 -4.62 23.46 -4.95
CA GLN A 397 -3.84 22.52 -4.15
C GLN A 397 -3.99 22.79 -2.65
N HIS A 398 -3.92 24.05 -2.22
CA HIS A 398 -4.06 24.41 -0.81
C HIS A 398 -5.41 23.94 -0.23
N ALA A 399 -6.51 24.12 -0.97
CA ALA A 399 -7.85 23.71 -0.52
C ALA A 399 -8.00 22.19 -0.27
N THR A 400 -7.11 21.37 -0.84
CA THR A 400 -7.12 19.90 -0.62
C THR A 400 -6.32 19.46 0.61
N LYS A 401 -5.42 20.30 1.14
CA LYS A 401 -4.51 19.93 2.24
C LYS A 401 -5.22 19.50 3.52
N LYS A 402 -6.44 19.99 3.76
CA LYS A 402 -7.26 19.60 4.92
C LYS A 402 -7.63 18.12 4.95
N TYR A 403 -7.55 17.41 3.82
CA TYR A 403 -7.86 15.98 3.72
C TYR A 403 -6.65 15.05 3.95
N ARG A 404 -5.46 15.61 4.19
CA ARG A 404 -4.25 14.82 4.48
C ARG A 404 -4.39 14.06 5.80
N TRP A 405 -3.87 12.84 5.90
CA TRP A 405 -3.91 12.04 7.13
C TRP A 405 -3.34 12.72 8.39
N PRO A 406 -2.27 13.53 8.34
CA PRO A 406 -1.83 14.29 9.52
C PRO A 406 -2.92 15.22 10.10
N VAL A 407 -3.76 15.79 9.23
CA VAL A 407 -4.90 16.64 9.64
C VAL A 407 -6.08 15.76 10.04
N MET A 408 -6.53 14.90 9.13
CA MET A 408 -7.73 14.08 9.32
C MET A 408 -7.58 13.04 10.42
N GLY A 409 -6.38 12.49 10.65
CA GLY A 409 -6.11 11.59 11.77
C GLY A 409 -6.40 12.23 13.11
N THR A 410 -6.00 13.50 13.29
CA THR A 410 -6.31 14.26 14.52
C THR A 410 -7.83 14.49 14.67
N VAL A 411 -8.52 14.72 13.54
CA VAL A 411 -9.99 14.85 13.51
C VAL A 411 -10.66 13.52 13.89
N TYR A 412 -10.15 12.39 13.39
CA TYR A 412 -10.64 11.04 13.70
C TYR A 412 -10.44 10.70 15.17
N ASP A 413 -9.25 11.00 15.69
CA ASP A 413 -8.91 10.77 17.09
C ASP A 413 -9.89 11.50 18.01
N GLN A 414 -10.13 12.79 17.74
CA GLN A 414 -11.09 13.56 18.51
C GLN A 414 -12.52 13.03 18.33
N PHE A 415 -12.93 12.71 17.10
CA PHE A 415 -14.27 12.23 16.80
C PHE A 415 -14.59 10.95 17.57
N PHE A 416 -13.76 9.91 17.46
CA PHE A 416 -13.98 8.64 18.15
C PHE A 416 -13.80 8.75 19.67
N ALA A 417 -12.88 9.59 20.15
CA ALA A 417 -12.76 9.86 21.58
C ALA A 417 -14.03 10.50 22.17
N HIS A 418 -14.71 11.36 21.42
CA HIS A 418 -16.00 11.92 21.85
C HIS A 418 -17.09 10.85 21.91
N LEU A 419 -17.15 9.97 20.91
CA LEU A 419 -18.11 8.86 20.87
C LEU A 419 -17.88 7.86 22.01
N ALA A 420 -16.63 7.48 22.28
CA ALA A 420 -16.29 6.58 23.39
C ALA A 420 -16.65 7.16 24.76
N LYS A 421 -16.65 8.49 24.92
CA LYS A 421 -17.14 9.19 26.12
C LYS A 421 -18.67 9.25 26.23
N GLY A 422 -19.40 8.69 25.27
CA GLY A 422 -20.87 8.73 25.22
C GLY A 422 -21.46 10.05 24.74
N ASN A 423 -20.67 10.92 24.10
CA ASN A 423 -21.22 12.13 23.48
C ASN A 423 -22.03 11.78 22.23
N SER A 424 -22.97 12.66 21.86
CA SER A 424 -23.73 12.48 20.63
C SER A 424 -22.82 12.61 19.39
N ILE A 425 -23.20 11.96 18.30
CA ILE A 425 -22.49 12.06 17.02
C ILE A 425 -22.48 13.49 16.47
N VAL A 426 -23.54 14.26 16.75
CA VAL A 426 -23.65 15.67 16.36
C VAL A 426 -22.64 16.52 17.13
N ASP A 427 -22.44 16.26 18.42
CA ASP A 427 -21.41 16.93 19.21
C ASP A 427 -20.01 16.56 18.72
N ALA A 428 -19.77 15.27 18.45
CA ALA A 428 -18.49 14.79 17.91
C ALA A 428 -18.16 15.45 16.56
N GLU A 429 -19.13 15.57 15.65
CA GLU A 429 -18.99 16.29 14.38
C GLU A 429 -18.68 17.78 14.59
N ASN A 430 -19.44 18.46 15.45
CA ASN A 430 -19.25 19.89 15.70
C ASN A 430 -17.85 20.21 16.25
N GLN A 431 -17.36 19.41 17.20
CA GLN A 431 -16.01 19.56 17.76
C GLN A 431 -14.94 19.28 16.70
N SER A 432 -15.12 18.22 15.92
CA SER A 432 -14.23 17.82 14.83
C SER A 432 -14.15 18.89 13.73
N LYS A 433 -15.28 19.53 13.40
CA LYS A 433 -15.35 20.63 12.43
C LYS A 433 -14.60 21.87 12.92
N LEU A 434 -14.76 22.24 14.19
CA LEU A 434 -14.03 23.35 14.81
C LEU A 434 -12.52 23.09 14.80
N LEU A 435 -12.10 21.85 15.11
CA LEU A 435 -10.69 21.47 15.06
C LEU A 435 -10.14 21.53 13.64
N SER A 436 -10.84 20.93 12.67
CA SER A 436 -10.44 20.96 11.25
C SER A 436 -10.26 22.40 10.74
N GLN A 437 -11.21 23.29 11.05
CA GLN A 437 -11.10 24.72 10.70
C GLN A 437 -9.93 25.41 11.42
N SER A 438 -9.65 25.06 12.67
CA SER A 438 -8.51 25.61 13.41
C SER A 438 -7.17 25.16 12.82
N LEU A 439 -7.04 23.87 12.49
CA LEU A 439 -5.86 23.28 11.86
C LEU A 439 -5.61 23.85 10.45
N ALA A 440 -6.68 24.10 9.70
CA ALA A 440 -6.60 24.78 8.40
C ALA A 440 -6.20 26.27 8.55
N LYS A 441 -6.79 27.01 9.50
CA LYS A 441 -6.57 28.46 9.70
C LYS A 441 -5.23 28.84 10.32
N ARG A 442 -4.62 27.98 11.13
CA ARG A 442 -3.28 28.24 11.69
C ARG A 442 -2.21 28.33 10.60
N GLY A 443 -2.60 28.10 9.34
CA GLY A 443 -1.72 27.61 8.32
C GLY A 443 -1.21 26.26 8.80
N VAL A 444 -1.13 25.31 7.90
CA VAL A 444 -0.05 24.32 7.99
C VAL A 444 1.27 25.05 7.64
N ASP A 445 1.45 26.28 8.14
CA ASP A 445 2.56 27.20 7.98
C ASP A 445 3.32 27.34 9.30
N GLY A 446 2.75 26.92 10.45
CA GLY A 446 3.54 26.38 11.57
C GLY A 446 4.08 24.97 11.30
N PHE A 447 3.65 24.37 10.19
CA PHE A 447 4.19 23.15 9.57
C PHE A 447 4.92 23.46 8.24
N ALA A 448 4.99 24.73 7.84
CA ALA A 448 5.82 25.24 6.73
C ALA A 448 6.85 26.30 7.17
N ALA A 449 6.91 26.66 8.46
CA ALA A 449 7.92 27.56 9.04
C ALA A 449 9.13 26.81 9.64
N GLU A 450 9.24 25.50 9.41
CA GLU A 450 10.51 24.76 9.41
C GLU A 450 10.86 24.24 8.01
N CYS A 451 10.25 24.83 6.97
CA CYS A 451 10.71 24.74 5.59
C CYS A 451 11.41 26.05 5.19
N ASP A 452 12.24 26.59 6.09
CA ASP A 452 13.44 27.27 5.63
C ASP A 452 14.50 26.18 5.41
N LEU A 453 14.48 25.57 4.21
CA LEU A 453 15.51 24.63 3.76
C LEU A 453 16.87 25.32 3.52
N SER A 454 17.05 26.56 4.01
CA SER A 454 18.37 27.17 4.14
C SER A 454 19.01 26.81 5.50
N ARG A 455 19.54 25.57 5.53
CA ARG A 455 20.51 25.01 6.48
C ARG A 455 20.01 24.67 7.89
N GLU A 456 19.82 23.37 8.13
CA GLU A 456 20.55 22.66 9.20
C GLU A 456 20.83 21.20 8.76
N THR A 457 22.07 20.99 8.31
CA THR A 457 22.75 19.72 7.97
C THR A 457 21.93 18.62 7.30
N THR A 458 21.96 18.67 5.96
CA THR A 458 21.87 17.53 5.04
C THR A 458 22.55 16.28 5.60
N ASN A 459 21.78 15.23 5.86
CA ASN A 459 22.27 13.87 5.64
C ASN A 459 21.66 13.34 4.36
N ASP A 460 21.78 14.15 3.30
CA ASP A 460 21.64 13.67 1.94
C ASP A 460 22.60 12.49 1.78
N PRO A 461 22.19 11.40 1.11
CA PRO A 461 23.09 10.29 0.88
C PRO A 461 24.37 10.83 0.23
N VAL A 462 25.51 10.57 0.86
CA VAL A 462 26.79 11.14 0.40
C VAL A 462 27.14 10.47 -0.93
N VAL A 463 26.83 11.16 -2.03
CA VAL A 463 27.18 10.72 -3.38
C VAL A 463 28.62 11.14 -3.66
N ILE A 464 29.49 10.16 -3.85
CA ILE A 464 30.93 10.35 -4.00
C ILE A 464 31.35 9.86 -5.39
N PRO A 465 31.71 10.76 -6.32
CA PRO A 465 32.23 10.35 -7.61
C PRO A 465 33.61 9.70 -7.45
N ILE A 466 33.78 8.56 -8.12
CA ILE A 466 35.03 7.85 -8.31
C ILE A 466 35.48 8.11 -9.75
N THR A 467 36.68 8.65 -9.90
CA THR A 467 37.27 8.96 -11.21
C THR A 467 38.56 8.18 -11.48
N ASP A 468 39.11 7.52 -10.45
CA ASP A 468 40.35 6.74 -10.55
C ASP A 468 40.04 5.23 -10.50
N PRO A 469 40.45 4.43 -11.51
CA PRO A 469 40.33 2.98 -11.51
C PRO A 469 41.17 2.28 -10.43
N ASN A 470 41.97 2.98 -9.63
CA ASN A 470 42.69 2.43 -8.48
C ASN A 470 42.22 2.99 -7.13
N ASP A 471 41.08 3.68 -7.08
CA ASP A 471 40.54 4.24 -5.84
C ASP A 471 40.35 3.14 -4.78
N SER A 472 40.95 3.36 -3.61
CA SER A 472 40.97 2.40 -2.51
C SER A 472 39.56 2.06 -2.02
N ARG A 473 38.58 2.98 -2.11
CA ARG A 473 37.18 2.77 -1.67
C ARG A 473 36.43 1.70 -2.48
N THR A 474 36.94 1.35 -3.66
CA THR A 474 36.31 0.37 -4.55
C THR A 474 36.74 -1.08 -4.29
N GLN A 475 37.70 -1.35 -3.41
CA GLN A 475 38.31 -2.68 -3.28
C GLN A 475 37.32 -3.77 -2.83
N LEU A 476 36.34 -3.44 -1.97
CA LEU A 476 35.28 -4.38 -1.57
C LEU A 476 34.35 -4.78 -2.74
N PHE A 477 34.20 -3.92 -3.74
CA PHE A 477 33.32 -4.13 -4.90
C PHE A 477 33.97 -4.91 -6.05
N ARG A 478 35.30 -5.02 -6.07
CA ARG A 478 36.07 -5.69 -7.14
C ARG A 478 35.91 -7.21 -7.07
N PRO A 479 36.09 -7.96 -8.16
CA PRO A 479 36.27 -9.41 -8.09
C PRO A 479 37.66 -9.77 -7.53
N LYS A 480 37.81 -10.99 -6.98
CA LYS A 480 39.07 -11.46 -6.37
C LYS A 480 40.31 -11.28 -7.27
N SER A 481 40.16 -11.43 -8.59
CA SER A 481 41.25 -11.32 -9.57
C SER A 481 41.76 -9.89 -9.78
N LEU A 482 41.00 -8.86 -9.42
CA LEU A 482 41.33 -7.44 -9.69
C LEU A 482 41.54 -6.62 -8.42
N ARG A 483 41.46 -7.24 -7.23
CA ARG A 483 41.63 -6.59 -5.93
C ARG A 483 43.11 -6.36 -5.61
N ASP A 484 43.44 -5.19 -5.09
CA ASP A 484 44.61 -5.06 -4.23
C ASP A 484 44.28 -5.74 -2.89
N HIS A 485 44.94 -6.87 -2.63
CA HIS A 485 44.71 -7.65 -1.43
C HIS A 485 45.08 -6.92 -0.14
N ARG A 486 46.03 -5.97 -0.18
CA ARG A 486 46.37 -5.18 0.99
C ARG A 486 45.21 -4.25 1.35
N GLY A 487 44.81 -3.37 0.41
CA GLY A 487 43.69 -2.46 0.62
C GLY A 487 42.36 -3.16 0.94
N TYR A 488 42.07 -4.29 0.31
CA TYR A 488 40.88 -5.10 0.62
C TYR A 488 40.89 -5.62 2.07
N ASN A 489 42.02 -6.15 2.53
CA ASN A 489 42.14 -6.68 3.89
C ASN A 489 42.09 -5.56 4.95
N ASP A 490 42.63 -4.38 4.64
CA ASP A 490 42.57 -3.22 5.52
C ASP A 490 41.11 -2.77 5.72
N GLN A 491 40.33 -2.62 4.64
CA GLN A 491 38.89 -2.29 4.70
C GLN A 491 38.07 -3.36 5.44
N LEU A 492 38.35 -4.63 5.18
CA LEU A 492 37.65 -5.73 5.85
C LEU A 492 37.97 -5.77 7.34
N SER A 493 39.22 -5.49 7.72
CA SER A 493 39.65 -5.43 9.12
C SER A 493 38.98 -4.26 9.86
N GLU A 494 38.83 -3.11 9.20
CA GLU A 494 38.09 -1.98 9.73
C GLU A 494 36.63 -2.34 10.00
N LEU A 495 35.92 -2.93 9.03
CA LEU A 495 34.53 -3.34 9.22
C LEU A 495 34.38 -4.40 10.32
N ARG A 496 35.28 -5.39 10.37
CA ARG A 496 35.28 -6.42 11.42
C ARG A 496 35.53 -5.83 12.81
N SER A 497 36.35 -4.79 12.93
CA SER A 497 36.56 -4.11 14.22
C SER A 497 35.28 -3.46 14.76
N ARG A 498 34.33 -3.14 13.87
CA ARG A 498 32.99 -2.63 14.18
C ARG A 498 31.93 -3.74 14.30
N GLY A 499 32.33 -5.02 14.24
CA GLY A 499 31.41 -6.16 14.28
C GLY A 499 30.65 -6.41 12.96
N ILE A 500 31.00 -5.71 11.88
CA ILE A 500 30.31 -5.80 10.59
C ILE A 500 30.97 -6.86 9.72
N GLN A 501 30.18 -7.81 9.24
CA GLN A 501 30.60 -8.79 8.24
C GLN A 501 29.97 -8.45 6.88
N PRO A 502 30.72 -7.80 5.98
CA PRO A 502 30.17 -7.34 4.72
C PRO A 502 29.99 -8.48 3.71
N ALA A 503 28.92 -8.38 2.93
CA ALA A 503 28.62 -9.22 1.78
C ALA A 503 28.24 -8.32 0.60
N LEU A 504 28.83 -8.62 -0.57
CA LEU A 504 28.55 -7.89 -1.80
C LEU A 504 27.32 -8.51 -2.47
N HIS A 505 26.29 -7.71 -2.67
CA HIS A 505 25.09 -8.05 -3.40
C HIS A 505 24.97 -7.15 -4.63
N GLY A 506 24.29 -7.60 -5.68
CA GLY A 506 24.18 -6.84 -6.92
C GLY A 506 22.86 -7.07 -7.63
N GLY A 507 22.52 -6.13 -8.50
CA GLY A 507 21.32 -6.17 -9.33
C GLY A 507 20.23 -5.23 -8.81
N ARG A 508 19.66 -4.46 -9.74
CA ARG A 508 18.67 -3.41 -9.45
C ARG A 508 17.47 -3.91 -8.66
N ARG A 509 16.81 -4.98 -9.11
CA ARG A 509 15.60 -5.52 -8.44
C ARG A 509 15.90 -6.04 -7.03
N ALA A 510 17.03 -6.71 -6.85
CA ALA A 510 17.45 -7.22 -5.54
C ALA A 510 17.71 -6.07 -4.56
N MET A 511 18.41 -5.02 -5.00
CA MET A 511 18.68 -3.84 -4.19
C MET A 511 17.38 -3.12 -3.77
N VAL A 512 16.43 -2.92 -4.69
CA VAL A 512 15.15 -2.26 -4.36
C VAL A 512 14.40 -3.05 -3.30
N ARG A 513 14.25 -4.37 -3.47
CA ARG A 513 13.59 -5.23 -2.47
C ARG A 513 14.34 -5.29 -1.14
N MET A 514 15.66 -5.18 -1.14
CA MET A 514 16.45 -5.09 0.08
C MET A 514 16.09 -3.84 0.88
N LEU A 515 16.03 -2.68 0.21
CA LEU A 515 15.67 -1.41 0.85
C LEU A 515 14.21 -1.39 1.30
N GLU A 516 13.30 -1.99 0.53
CA GLU A 516 11.91 -2.22 0.94
C GLU A 516 11.84 -3.12 2.18
N ALA A 517 12.53 -4.26 2.18
CA ALA A 517 12.60 -5.17 3.32
C ALA A 517 13.11 -4.46 4.59
N ILE A 518 14.14 -3.63 4.47
CA ILE A 518 14.63 -2.77 5.57
C ILE A 518 13.53 -1.84 6.06
N GLY A 519 12.78 -1.20 5.16
CA GLY A 519 11.63 -0.37 5.50
C GLY A 519 10.51 -1.12 6.23
N PHE A 520 10.37 -2.42 5.98
CA PHE A 520 9.47 -3.32 6.71
C PHE A 520 10.09 -3.93 8.00
N GLY A 521 11.26 -3.44 8.42
CA GLY A 521 11.93 -3.88 9.65
C GLY A 521 12.79 -5.13 9.50
N ALA A 522 13.15 -5.54 8.28
CA ALA A 522 14.11 -6.63 8.09
C ALA A 522 15.49 -6.24 8.63
N ASN A 523 16.13 -7.17 9.34
CA ASN A 523 17.42 -6.96 9.99
C ASN A 523 18.56 -7.03 8.95
N ILE A 524 18.78 -5.95 8.21
CA ILE A 524 19.77 -5.84 7.13
C ILE A 524 20.45 -4.49 7.23
N HIS A 525 21.77 -4.46 7.36
CA HIS A 525 22.48 -3.18 7.47
C HIS A 525 23.22 -2.85 6.16
N PRO A 526 22.79 -1.83 5.40
CA PRO A 526 23.54 -1.38 4.24
C PRO A 526 24.80 -0.62 4.67
N ILE A 527 25.94 -0.96 4.07
CA ILE A 527 27.25 -0.41 4.40
C ILE A 527 27.64 0.68 3.40
N SER A 528 27.52 0.38 2.10
CA SER A 528 27.82 1.33 1.01
C SER A 528 27.30 0.81 -0.32
N PHE A 529 27.24 1.69 -1.31
CA PHE A 529 26.79 1.35 -2.65
C PHE A 529 27.78 1.81 -3.72
N LEU A 530 27.80 1.14 -4.86
CA LEU A 530 28.55 1.56 -6.05
C LEU A 530 27.66 1.42 -7.28
N THR A 531 27.50 2.50 -8.05
CA THR A 531 26.63 2.54 -9.22
C THR A 531 27.04 3.61 -10.25
N THR A 532 26.30 3.74 -11.36
CA THR A 532 26.48 4.88 -12.29
C THR A 532 25.87 6.15 -11.71
N PRO A 533 26.34 7.36 -12.08
CA PRO A 533 25.70 8.62 -11.70
C PRO A 533 24.19 8.63 -12.02
N GLU A 534 23.82 8.14 -13.21
CA GLU A 534 22.44 8.01 -13.64
C GLU A 534 21.63 7.11 -12.71
N LEU A 535 22.10 5.90 -12.39
CA LEU A 535 21.36 4.99 -11.49
C LEU A 535 21.41 5.42 -10.02
N SER A 536 22.41 6.19 -9.63
CA SER A 536 22.47 6.85 -8.32
C SER A 536 21.29 7.79 -8.15
N SER A 537 21.14 8.78 -9.05
CA SER A 537 20.03 9.74 -8.98
C SER A 537 18.69 9.11 -9.32
N THR A 538 18.65 8.16 -10.27
CA THR A 538 17.39 7.63 -10.79
C THR A 538 16.80 6.47 -9.99
N VAL A 539 17.59 5.78 -9.17
CA VAL A 539 17.13 4.56 -8.47
C VAL A 539 17.59 4.53 -7.03
N LEU A 540 18.90 4.68 -6.79
CA LEU A 540 19.49 4.35 -5.51
C LEU A 540 19.27 5.43 -4.44
N VAL A 541 19.51 6.70 -4.76
CA VAL A 541 19.24 7.85 -3.87
C VAL A 541 17.76 7.87 -3.46
N PRO A 542 16.79 7.83 -4.40
CA PRO A 542 15.37 7.64 -4.08
C PRO A 542 15.07 6.47 -3.15
N ALA A 543 15.62 5.28 -3.46
CA ALA A 543 15.32 4.09 -2.68
C ALA A 543 15.94 4.16 -1.27
N VAL A 544 17.13 4.74 -1.15
CA VAL A 544 17.81 4.97 0.14
C VAL A 544 17.10 6.07 0.94
N GLU A 545 16.59 7.11 0.30
CA GLU A 545 15.79 8.17 0.92
C GLU A 545 14.45 7.65 1.45
N ARG A 546 13.74 6.81 0.68
CA ARG A 546 12.51 6.15 1.12
C ARG A 546 12.73 5.25 2.34
N SER A 547 13.89 4.61 2.43
CA SER A 547 14.27 3.74 3.55
C SER A 547 15.13 4.44 4.61
N ASN A 548 15.38 5.76 4.48
CA ASN A 548 16.38 6.52 5.24
C ASN A 548 16.19 6.37 6.75
N ARG A 549 14.96 6.45 7.25
CA ARG A 549 14.67 6.34 8.69
C ARG A 549 14.98 4.95 9.26
N ALA A 550 14.71 3.89 8.50
CA ALA A 550 15.06 2.52 8.89
C ALA A 550 16.59 2.30 8.82
N ILE A 551 17.27 2.89 7.83
CA ILE A 551 18.73 2.78 7.68
C ILE A 551 19.46 3.54 8.79
N VAL A 552 19.00 4.74 9.12
CA VAL A 552 19.58 5.58 10.18
C VAL A 552 19.37 4.97 11.56
N SER A 553 18.19 4.42 11.85
CA SER A 553 17.93 3.76 13.15
C SER A 553 18.76 2.49 13.36
N MET A 554 19.09 1.77 12.28
CA MET A 554 19.92 0.55 12.34
C MET A 554 21.43 0.83 12.49
N ASN A 555 21.92 2.00 12.04
CA ASN A 555 23.35 2.35 12.06
C ASN A 555 23.90 2.76 13.45
N GLY A 556 23.13 2.63 14.54
CA GLY A 556 23.64 2.67 15.91
C GLY A 556 24.46 3.91 16.26
N ALA A 557 23.79 4.99 16.66
CA ALA A 557 24.35 6.23 17.20
C ALA A 557 25.19 7.11 16.24
N THR A 558 25.56 6.64 15.05
CA THR A 558 26.05 7.52 13.98
C THR A 558 24.93 7.75 12.99
N ASN A 559 24.48 9.01 12.86
CA ASN A 559 23.43 9.45 11.93
C ASN A 559 23.85 9.33 10.44
N ASP A 560 24.93 8.61 10.15
CA ASP A 560 25.61 8.61 8.86
C ASP A 560 24.96 7.62 7.89
N MET A 561 24.47 8.16 6.78
CA MET A 561 23.94 7.39 5.67
C MET A 561 25.05 6.61 4.95
N PRO A 562 24.77 5.39 4.44
CA PRO A 562 25.75 4.61 3.69
C PRO A 562 26.20 5.41 2.45
N PRO A 563 27.52 5.60 2.23
CA PRO A 563 28.00 6.36 1.10
C PRO A 563 27.63 5.68 -0.23
N ILE A 564 27.28 6.50 -1.21
CA ILE A 564 26.98 6.07 -2.58
C ILE A 564 28.14 6.47 -3.47
N TYR A 565 28.94 5.51 -3.89
CA TYR A 565 30.00 5.73 -4.87
C TYR A 565 29.41 5.73 -6.29
N THR A 566 29.79 6.72 -7.09
CA THR A 566 29.39 6.79 -8.50
C THR A 566 30.59 6.69 -9.43
N ALA A 567 30.51 5.89 -10.48
CA ALA A 567 31.53 5.77 -11.51
C ALA A 567 30.87 5.69 -12.88
N ASP A 568 31.49 6.28 -13.90
CA ASP A 568 30.98 6.10 -15.27
C ASP A 568 31.02 4.62 -15.68
N LYS A 569 30.36 4.31 -16.80
CA LYS A 569 30.19 2.92 -17.25
C LYS A 569 31.53 2.24 -17.55
N ASP A 570 32.46 2.93 -18.18
CA ASP A 570 33.75 2.36 -18.57
C ASP A 570 34.63 2.07 -17.34
N LEU A 571 34.54 2.93 -16.34
CA LEU A 571 35.19 2.75 -15.05
C LEU A 571 34.55 1.63 -14.23
N LEU A 572 33.23 1.50 -14.22
CA LEU A 572 32.54 0.36 -13.59
C LEU A 572 32.90 -0.97 -14.28
N ASP A 573 32.98 -0.98 -15.61
CA ASP A 573 33.45 -2.14 -16.38
C ASP A 573 34.87 -2.54 -15.94
N THR A 574 35.74 -1.55 -15.70
CA THR A 574 37.11 -1.75 -15.21
C THR A 574 37.14 -2.28 -13.77
N ILE A 575 36.33 -1.70 -12.87
CA ILE A 575 36.23 -2.14 -11.46
C ILE A 575 35.70 -3.57 -11.37
N ARG A 576 34.72 -3.94 -12.21
CA ARG A 576 34.12 -5.28 -12.22
C ARG A 576 34.89 -6.29 -13.06
N GLY A 577 35.76 -5.85 -13.96
CA GLY A 577 36.48 -6.73 -14.89
C GLY A 577 35.60 -7.34 -15.98
N GLN A 578 34.38 -6.84 -16.16
CA GLN A 578 33.42 -7.33 -17.14
C GLN A 578 32.44 -6.22 -17.49
N LYS A 579 31.92 -6.26 -18.73
CA LYS A 579 30.93 -5.29 -19.20
C LYS A 579 29.65 -5.36 -18.38
N VAL A 580 29.19 -4.20 -17.92
CA VAL A 580 28.00 -4.09 -17.09
C VAL A 580 26.78 -3.73 -17.93
N ASN A 581 25.73 -4.54 -17.81
CA ASN A 581 24.40 -4.22 -18.35
C ASN A 581 23.65 -3.29 -17.39
N SER A 582 22.69 -2.51 -17.89
CA SER A 582 21.96 -1.48 -17.13
C SER A 582 21.30 -1.98 -15.83
N GLY A 583 20.88 -3.25 -15.76
CA GLY A 583 20.32 -3.86 -14.55
C GLY A 583 21.34 -4.33 -13.51
N ASP A 584 22.59 -4.55 -13.90
CA ASP A 584 23.69 -5.09 -13.07
C ASP A 584 24.67 -4.01 -12.58
N ALA A 585 24.40 -2.74 -12.92
CA ALA A 585 25.24 -1.60 -12.59
C ALA A 585 25.14 -1.16 -11.13
N ILE A 586 24.26 -1.76 -10.33
CA ILE A 586 24.12 -1.46 -8.91
C ILE A 586 24.77 -2.58 -8.08
N LEU A 587 25.74 -2.21 -7.26
CA LEU A 587 26.38 -3.05 -6.27
C LEU A 587 26.15 -2.48 -4.87
N SER A 588 25.83 -3.37 -3.92
CA SER A 588 25.52 -3.02 -2.55
C SER A 588 26.41 -3.84 -1.61
N MET A 589 27.20 -3.15 -0.79
CA MET A 589 27.85 -3.78 0.36
C MET A 589 26.89 -3.75 1.54
N VAL A 590 26.57 -4.92 2.09
CA VAL A 590 25.59 -5.05 3.17
C VAL A 590 26.05 -6.05 4.22
N GLN A 591 25.59 -5.90 5.45
CA GLN A 591 25.64 -6.93 6.48
C GLN A 591 24.39 -7.80 6.35
N PHE A 592 24.56 -8.97 5.73
CA PHE A 592 23.50 -9.95 5.50
C PHE A 592 24.10 -11.35 5.30
N PRO A 593 23.42 -12.43 5.72
CA PRO A 593 22.22 -12.45 6.57
C PRO A 593 22.55 -12.06 8.02
N MET A 594 21.55 -11.55 8.74
CA MET A 594 21.62 -11.35 10.18
C MET A 594 20.85 -12.45 10.90
N GLU A 595 21.43 -12.91 12.00
CA GLU A 595 20.87 -14.00 12.77
C GLU A 595 19.71 -13.52 13.66
N SER A 596 18.61 -14.25 13.63
CA SER A 596 17.45 -14.13 14.52
C SER A 596 17.54 -15.22 15.60
N PRO A 597 17.02 -14.98 16.82
CA PRO A 597 16.91 -16.02 17.83
C PRO A 597 16.09 -17.22 17.31
N LEU A 598 16.53 -18.45 17.58
CA LEU A 598 15.83 -19.65 17.10
C LEU A 598 14.36 -19.68 17.56
N ASP A 599 14.07 -19.24 18.79
CA ASP A 599 12.70 -19.22 19.32
C ASP A 599 11.74 -18.34 18.50
N GLU A 600 12.25 -17.29 17.83
CA GLU A 600 11.47 -16.48 16.91
C GLU A 600 11.08 -17.27 15.66
N LEU A 601 11.98 -18.11 15.13
CA LEU A 601 11.69 -18.98 14.00
C LEU A 601 10.69 -20.08 14.40
N LEU A 602 10.82 -20.65 15.60
CA LEU A 602 9.92 -21.68 16.13
C LEU A 602 8.47 -21.18 16.29
N ALA A 603 8.28 -19.89 16.57
CA ALA A 603 6.96 -19.25 16.62
C ALA A 603 6.30 -19.07 15.25
N HIS A 604 7.05 -19.25 14.15
CA HIS A 604 6.59 -18.99 12.78
C HIS A 604 6.89 -20.16 11.84
N PRO A 605 6.29 -21.36 12.04
CA PRO A 605 6.36 -22.43 11.05
C PRO A 605 5.47 -22.07 9.83
N PRO A 606 5.79 -22.58 8.62
CA PRO A 606 6.77 -23.63 8.35
C PRO A 606 8.22 -23.16 8.36
N ILE A 607 9.16 -24.09 8.61
CA ILE A 607 10.60 -23.81 8.67
C ILE A 607 11.34 -24.52 7.52
N LEU A 608 12.13 -23.78 6.76
CA LEU A 608 13.05 -24.35 5.78
C LEU A 608 14.43 -24.55 6.42
N VAL A 609 15.01 -25.73 6.28
CA VAL A 609 16.35 -26.06 6.80
C VAL A 609 17.27 -26.40 5.62
N LEU A 610 18.37 -25.67 5.47
CA LEU A 610 19.37 -25.86 4.41
C LEU A 610 20.65 -26.49 4.97
N GLU A 611 20.77 -27.81 4.80
CA GLU A 611 21.98 -28.55 5.13
C GLU A 611 22.93 -28.55 3.93
N ASN A 612 24.07 -27.88 4.08
CA ASN A 612 25.20 -27.95 3.16
C ASN A 612 24.89 -27.69 1.68
N VAL A 613 23.81 -26.95 1.38
CA VAL A 613 23.51 -26.45 0.03
C VAL A 613 24.56 -25.40 -0.33
N ARG A 614 25.43 -25.71 -1.30
CA ARG A 614 26.61 -24.89 -1.62
C ARG A 614 26.35 -23.86 -2.71
N ASN A 615 25.46 -24.18 -3.65
CA ASN A 615 25.23 -23.35 -4.81
C ASN A 615 24.28 -22.20 -4.46
N ALA A 616 24.80 -20.98 -4.53
CA ALA A 616 24.05 -19.75 -4.27
C ALA A 616 22.81 -19.55 -5.17
N GLU A 617 22.82 -20.03 -6.42
CA GLU A 617 21.67 -19.95 -7.32
C GLU A 617 20.55 -20.89 -6.84
N ASN A 618 20.90 -22.11 -6.42
CA ASN A 618 19.94 -23.01 -5.80
C ASN A 618 19.34 -22.38 -4.54
N VAL A 619 20.18 -21.86 -3.63
CA VAL A 619 19.73 -21.18 -2.42
C VAL A 619 18.78 -20.01 -2.75
N GLY A 620 19.13 -19.14 -3.70
CA GLY A 620 18.28 -18.05 -4.13
C GLY A 620 16.93 -18.50 -4.70
N SER A 621 16.92 -19.52 -5.55
CA SER A 621 15.70 -20.11 -6.13
C SER A 621 14.81 -20.73 -5.07
N ILE A 622 15.39 -21.45 -4.10
CA ILE A 622 14.67 -22.05 -2.97
C ILE A 622 14.01 -20.94 -2.16
N LEU A 623 14.74 -19.91 -1.77
CA LEU A 623 14.24 -18.82 -0.92
C LEU A 623 13.16 -17.99 -1.60
N ARG A 624 13.23 -17.83 -2.92
CA ARG A 624 12.15 -17.20 -3.68
C ARG A 624 10.86 -17.99 -3.60
N THR A 625 10.97 -19.30 -3.82
CA THR A 625 9.81 -20.18 -3.75
C THR A 625 9.25 -20.24 -2.33
N ALA A 626 10.14 -20.33 -1.32
CA ALA A 626 9.77 -20.30 0.09
C ALA A 626 8.94 -19.05 0.43
N PHE A 627 9.40 -17.87 -0.01
CA PHE A 627 8.66 -16.62 0.20
C PHE A 627 7.27 -16.65 -0.44
N CYS A 628 7.16 -17.09 -1.69
CA CYS A 628 5.88 -17.21 -2.40
C CYS A 628 4.92 -18.23 -1.75
N LEU A 629 5.45 -19.24 -1.05
CA LEU A 629 4.68 -20.23 -0.30
C LEU A 629 4.43 -19.81 1.16
N GLY A 630 4.79 -18.58 1.55
CA GLY A 630 4.56 -18.04 2.90
C GLY A 630 5.54 -18.54 3.97
N ILE A 631 6.61 -19.24 3.58
CA ILE A 631 7.65 -19.73 4.49
C ILE A 631 8.62 -18.58 4.75
N ARG A 632 8.71 -18.14 6.01
CA ARG A 632 9.54 -16.98 6.42
C ARG A 632 10.71 -17.33 7.33
N SER A 633 10.78 -18.57 7.80
CA SER A 633 11.77 -19.03 8.78
C SER A 633 12.78 -19.96 8.11
N VAL A 634 14.06 -19.60 8.15
CA VAL A 634 15.13 -20.35 7.47
C VAL A 634 16.26 -20.66 8.45
N VAL A 635 16.58 -21.95 8.60
CA VAL A 635 17.78 -22.42 9.29
C VAL A 635 18.82 -22.81 8.24
N ALA A 636 20.05 -22.35 8.40
CA ALA A 636 21.13 -22.67 7.47
C ALA A 636 22.35 -23.20 8.22
N SER A 637 22.89 -24.32 7.73
CA SER A 637 24.23 -24.77 8.07
C SER A 637 25.30 -23.73 7.69
N SER A 638 26.50 -23.83 8.25
CA SER A 638 27.60 -22.90 7.94
C SER A 638 27.94 -22.82 6.45
N THR A 639 27.84 -23.93 5.72
CA THR A 639 28.03 -23.96 4.26
C THR A 639 26.90 -23.23 3.52
N ALA A 640 25.63 -23.48 3.87
CA ALA A 640 24.50 -22.77 3.28
C ALA A 640 24.48 -21.27 3.63
N TRP A 641 24.95 -20.92 4.83
CA TRP A 641 25.13 -19.54 5.27
C TRP A 641 26.16 -18.79 4.42
N ALA A 642 27.23 -19.45 4.01
CA ALA A 642 28.19 -18.88 3.06
C ALA A 642 27.55 -18.64 1.67
N ALA A 643 26.67 -19.54 1.23
CA ALA A 643 25.93 -19.38 -0.03
C ALA A 643 24.90 -18.23 0.02
N LEU A 644 24.27 -17.98 1.19
CA LEU A 644 23.38 -16.82 1.41
C LEU A 644 24.10 -15.48 1.21
N LYS A 645 25.40 -15.41 1.56
CA LYS A 645 26.24 -14.22 1.42
C LYS A 645 26.68 -13.93 -0.01
N ASP A 646 26.47 -14.86 -0.94
CA ASP A 646 26.88 -14.70 -2.33
C ASP A 646 25.83 -13.89 -3.11
N SER A 647 26.27 -12.85 -3.83
CA SER A 647 25.44 -12.03 -4.71
C SER A 647 24.51 -12.80 -5.67
N ARG A 648 24.89 -14.03 -6.07
CA ARG A 648 24.07 -14.90 -6.93
C ARG A 648 22.78 -15.32 -6.26
N ALA A 649 22.77 -15.53 -4.94
CA ALA A 649 21.55 -15.85 -4.21
C ALA A 649 20.56 -14.68 -4.24
N ALA A 650 21.05 -13.45 -4.08
CA ALA A 650 20.25 -12.22 -4.20
C ALA A 650 19.62 -12.07 -5.58
N ARG A 651 20.42 -12.28 -6.62
CA ARG A 651 19.97 -12.14 -8.00
C ARG A 651 18.95 -13.22 -8.37
N CYS A 652 19.24 -14.47 -8.02
CA CYS A 652 18.36 -15.60 -8.33
C CYS A 652 17.02 -15.51 -7.57
N SER A 653 17.06 -15.06 -6.31
CA SER A 653 15.84 -14.78 -5.55
C SER A 653 15.12 -13.51 -5.98
N MET A 654 15.75 -12.69 -6.83
CA MET A 654 15.33 -11.33 -7.14
C MET A 654 15.12 -10.45 -5.88
N GLY A 655 15.84 -10.73 -4.79
CA GLY A 655 15.75 -9.99 -3.52
C GLY A 655 14.65 -10.44 -2.56
N THR A 656 13.82 -11.44 -2.90
CA THR A 656 12.83 -11.95 -1.93
C THR A 656 13.50 -12.62 -0.73
N MET A 657 14.78 -13.01 -0.83
CA MET A 657 15.52 -13.59 0.28
C MET A 657 15.66 -12.64 1.49
N TYR A 658 15.51 -11.33 1.29
CA TYR A 658 15.63 -10.33 2.34
C TYR A 658 14.44 -10.31 3.32
N TYR A 659 13.33 -10.98 3.00
CA TYR A 659 12.14 -11.05 3.85
C TYR A 659 12.10 -12.27 4.78
N HIS A 660 13.14 -13.10 4.76
CA HIS A 660 13.24 -14.27 5.63
C HIS A 660 14.01 -13.96 6.91
N ARG A 661 13.65 -14.67 7.97
CA ARG A 661 14.43 -14.75 9.22
C ARG A 661 15.41 -15.90 9.14
N TYR A 662 16.62 -15.69 9.64
CA TYR A 662 17.71 -16.65 9.50
C TYR A 662 18.26 -17.07 10.84
N PHE A 663 18.55 -18.36 11.01
CA PHE A 663 19.33 -18.89 12.13
C PHE A 663 20.51 -19.69 11.59
N GLN A 664 21.71 -19.46 12.12
CA GLN A 664 22.92 -20.16 11.68
C GLN A 664 23.21 -21.36 12.59
N ALA A 665 23.10 -22.57 12.05
CA ALA A 665 23.60 -23.76 12.72
C ALA A 665 25.13 -23.86 12.55
N VAL A 666 25.85 -24.06 13.66
CA VAL A 666 27.31 -24.21 13.64
C VAL A 666 27.74 -25.64 13.34
N GLU A 667 28.96 -25.81 12.86
CA GLU A 667 29.54 -27.14 12.66
C GLU A 667 30.01 -27.75 13.99
N SER A 668 29.93 -29.08 14.12
CA SER A 668 30.29 -29.81 15.35
C SER A 668 31.76 -29.65 15.77
N SER A 669 32.66 -29.20 14.90
CA SER A 669 34.08 -28.98 15.22
C SER A 669 34.38 -27.65 15.93
N THR A 670 33.46 -26.69 15.91
CA THR A 670 33.66 -25.33 16.44
C THR A 670 33.14 -25.11 17.87
N CYS A 671 32.45 -26.07 18.48
CA CYS A 671 31.86 -25.95 19.81
C CYS A 671 32.86 -26.03 20.99
N ASN A 672 34.17 -26.09 20.72
CA ASN A 672 35.21 -26.32 21.75
C ASN A 672 35.99 -25.07 22.22
N THR A 673 35.68 -23.87 21.75
CA THR A 673 36.36 -22.64 22.22
C THR A 673 35.60 -21.97 23.36
N LYS A 674 36.05 -22.20 24.59
CA LYS A 674 35.60 -21.51 25.81
C LYS A 674 35.72 -19.98 25.66
N GLY A 675 34.59 -19.28 25.59
CA GLY A 675 34.56 -17.83 25.88
C GLY A 675 33.62 -16.94 25.05
N SER A 676 32.94 -17.44 24.02
CA SER A 676 31.97 -16.64 23.25
C SER A 676 30.77 -17.51 22.85
N SER A 677 29.56 -17.05 23.17
CA SER A 677 28.21 -17.57 22.83
C SER A 677 28.14 -19.01 22.29
N GLU A 678 27.54 -19.90 23.08
CA GLU A 678 27.23 -21.30 22.74
C GLU A 678 26.49 -21.42 21.40
N GLY A 679 27.20 -21.83 20.33
CA GLY A 679 26.58 -22.13 19.04
C GLY A 679 25.98 -23.54 19.03
N GLU A 680 24.79 -23.69 18.44
CA GLU A 680 24.08 -24.99 18.35
C GLU A 680 24.38 -25.72 17.03
N THR A 681 24.62 -27.04 17.11
CA THR A 681 24.79 -27.83 15.89
C THR A 681 23.48 -28.00 15.15
N LEU A 682 23.53 -28.27 13.84
CA LEU A 682 22.31 -28.46 13.05
C LEU A 682 21.41 -29.58 13.59
N VAL A 683 22.01 -30.64 14.15
CA VAL A 683 21.30 -31.75 14.80
C VAL A 683 20.56 -31.25 16.05
N ASP A 684 21.22 -30.46 16.90
CA ASP A 684 20.61 -29.89 18.10
C ASP A 684 19.45 -28.95 17.74
N THR A 685 19.64 -28.11 16.72
CA THR A 685 18.59 -27.22 16.18
C THR A 685 17.39 -28.01 15.67
N ILE A 686 17.61 -29.08 14.89
CA ILE A 686 16.53 -29.96 14.42
C ILE A 686 15.80 -30.60 15.61
N GLN A 687 16.52 -31.03 16.64
CA GLN A 687 15.90 -31.60 17.83
C GLN A 687 15.04 -30.57 18.59
N ARG A 688 15.46 -29.31 18.66
CA ARG A 688 14.66 -28.23 19.25
C ARG A 688 13.39 -27.95 18.44
N ILE A 689 13.48 -27.92 17.11
CA ILE A 689 12.33 -27.79 16.20
C ILE A 689 11.31 -28.91 16.49
N ARG A 690 11.78 -30.15 16.64
CA ARG A 690 10.91 -31.30 16.97
C ARG A 690 10.28 -31.15 18.35
N ASN A 691 11.06 -30.75 19.34
CA ASN A 691 10.59 -30.58 20.72
C ASN A 691 9.57 -29.44 20.86
N SER A 692 9.55 -28.45 19.97
CA SER A 692 8.49 -27.43 19.90
C SER A 692 7.21 -27.92 19.22
N GLY A 693 7.15 -29.22 18.90
CA GLY A 693 6.02 -29.86 18.26
C GLY A 693 5.99 -29.69 16.75
N ILE A 694 7.04 -29.15 16.10
CA ILE A 694 7.12 -29.00 14.64
C ILE A 694 7.64 -30.29 14.02
N ARG A 695 6.87 -30.89 13.10
CA ARG A 695 7.29 -32.13 12.44
C ARG A 695 8.35 -31.89 11.36
N VAL A 696 9.49 -32.57 11.46
CA VAL A 696 10.64 -32.38 10.57
C VAL A 696 10.72 -33.47 9.50
N TYR A 697 10.68 -33.06 8.24
CA TYR A 697 10.82 -33.92 7.06
C TYR A 697 12.18 -33.73 6.40
N GLY A 698 12.98 -34.80 6.31
CA GLY A 698 14.18 -34.82 5.48
C GLY A 698 13.82 -35.18 4.04
N ILE A 699 14.23 -34.36 3.06
CA ILE A 699 13.96 -34.61 1.65
C ILE A 699 15.16 -35.34 1.03
N GLU A 700 15.04 -36.65 0.85
CA GLU A 700 16.12 -37.53 0.36
C GLU A 700 15.57 -38.78 -0.31
N ILE A 701 16.32 -39.32 -1.29
CA ILE A 701 16.03 -40.61 -1.91
C ILE A 701 16.84 -41.69 -1.20
N GLY A 702 16.17 -42.66 -0.58
CA GLY A 702 16.83 -43.79 0.08
C GLY A 702 15.87 -44.92 0.44
N ASP A 703 16.40 -46.08 0.82
CA ASP A 703 15.62 -47.31 1.05
C ASP A 703 14.51 -47.18 2.10
N ASN A 704 14.68 -46.25 3.06
CA ASN A 704 13.71 -45.98 4.13
C ASN A 704 12.84 -44.73 3.87
N ALA A 705 12.99 -44.06 2.73
CA ALA A 705 12.23 -42.87 2.38
C ALA A 705 10.82 -43.23 1.92
N LYS A 706 9.83 -42.43 2.32
CA LYS A 706 8.42 -42.58 1.88
C LYS A 706 8.06 -41.57 0.79
N PRO A 707 7.11 -41.86 -0.10
CA PRO A 707 6.55 -40.84 -0.99
C PRO A 707 6.09 -39.63 -0.17
N ILE A 708 6.48 -38.44 -0.59
CA ILE A 708 6.01 -37.20 0.03
C ILE A 708 4.50 -37.08 -0.12
N ALA A 709 3.86 -36.61 0.94
CA ALA A 709 2.43 -36.35 1.02
C ALA A 709 2.21 -35.04 1.76
N PRO A 710 1.04 -34.40 1.62
CA PRO A 710 0.69 -33.23 2.41
C PRO A 710 0.84 -33.49 3.90
N HIS A 711 1.37 -32.49 4.62
CA HIS A 711 1.43 -32.56 6.08
C HIS A 711 0.01 -32.48 6.69
N GLY A 712 -0.89 -31.74 6.04
CA GLY A 712 -2.25 -31.43 6.49
C GLY A 712 -2.51 -29.93 6.47
N SER A 713 -3.63 -29.49 7.07
CA SER A 713 -3.99 -28.07 7.16
C SER A 713 -3.16 -27.27 8.18
N ALA A 714 -2.50 -27.96 9.12
CA ALA A 714 -1.60 -27.33 10.08
C ALA A 714 -0.28 -26.94 9.38
N LEU A 715 0.17 -25.70 9.55
CA LEU A 715 1.45 -25.21 9.01
C LEU A 715 2.66 -25.58 9.88
N ASN A 716 2.51 -26.60 10.73
CA ASN A 716 3.50 -27.09 11.69
C ASN A 716 4.43 -28.11 11.00
N TRP A 717 5.32 -27.65 10.15
CA TRP A 717 6.32 -28.55 9.57
C TRP A 717 7.62 -27.85 9.26
N ALA A 718 8.69 -28.64 9.19
CA ALA A 718 9.96 -28.21 8.69
C ALA A 718 10.44 -29.14 7.56
N ALA A 719 11.06 -28.57 6.53
CA ALA A 719 11.64 -29.32 5.42
C ALA A 719 13.15 -29.15 5.40
N VAL A 720 13.90 -30.25 5.45
CA VAL A 720 15.36 -30.27 5.42
C VAL A 720 15.84 -30.65 4.02
N MET A 721 16.57 -29.73 3.39
CA MET A 721 17.17 -29.90 2.08
C MET A 721 18.67 -30.12 2.23
N GLY A 722 19.18 -31.20 1.66
CA GLY A 722 20.57 -31.60 1.73
C GLY A 722 21.47 -31.02 0.64
N ASN A 723 22.72 -31.44 0.66
CA ASN A 723 23.72 -31.07 -0.33
C ASN A 723 23.32 -31.53 -1.75
N GLU A 724 23.71 -30.76 -2.76
CA GLU A 724 23.35 -31.04 -4.16
C GLU A 724 23.83 -32.39 -4.68
N ASP A 725 25.00 -32.84 -4.21
CA ASP A 725 25.66 -34.05 -4.71
C ASP A 725 25.51 -35.22 -3.73
N LEU A 726 25.66 -34.94 -2.44
CA LEU A 726 25.70 -35.96 -1.38
C LEU A 726 24.36 -36.16 -0.67
N GLY A 727 23.40 -35.26 -0.88
CA GLY A 727 22.14 -35.31 -0.15
C GLY A 727 22.28 -34.93 1.32
N LEU A 728 21.39 -35.46 2.16
CA LEU A 728 21.41 -35.30 3.61
C LEU A 728 22.51 -36.16 4.24
N SER A 729 23.18 -35.64 5.27
CA SER A 729 24.08 -36.48 6.08
C SER A 729 23.29 -37.49 6.92
N ASP A 730 23.87 -38.67 7.17
CA ASP A 730 23.26 -39.72 8.00
C ASP A 730 22.81 -39.18 9.37
N THR A 731 23.61 -38.30 9.97
CA THR A 731 23.31 -37.67 11.26
C THR A 731 22.07 -36.77 11.21
N VAL A 732 21.90 -36.00 10.14
CA VAL A 732 20.73 -35.12 9.94
C VAL A 732 19.51 -35.95 9.57
N ALA A 733 19.67 -36.96 8.72
CA ALA A 733 18.61 -37.86 8.32
C ALA A 733 18.00 -38.60 9.53
N VAL A 734 18.84 -39.13 10.44
CA VAL A 734 18.39 -39.77 11.69
C VAL A 734 17.70 -38.80 12.64
N SER A 735 18.02 -37.51 12.56
CA SER A 735 17.43 -36.47 13.43
C SER A 735 16.03 -36.03 12.98
N CYS A 736 15.66 -36.28 11.72
CA CYS A 736 14.34 -35.96 11.17
C CYS A 736 13.25 -36.92 11.69
N ASP A 737 11.98 -36.49 11.74
CA ASP A 737 10.88 -37.38 12.08
C ASP A 737 10.59 -38.39 10.96
N GLN A 738 10.82 -38.00 9.72
CA GLN A 738 10.58 -38.84 8.55
C GLN A 738 11.44 -38.39 7.35
N ILE A 739 12.00 -39.37 6.63
CA ILE A 739 12.59 -39.14 5.32
C ILE A 739 11.54 -39.34 4.24
N VAL A 740 11.42 -38.38 3.33
CA VAL A 740 10.48 -38.41 2.22
C VAL A 740 11.16 -38.11 0.89
N TYR A 741 10.63 -38.69 -0.18
CA TYR A 741 11.10 -38.45 -1.55
C TYR A 741 9.94 -38.02 -2.45
N ILE A 742 10.27 -37.29 -3.52
CA ILE A 742 9.32 -36.91 -4.57
C ILE A 742 9.21 -38.08 -5.55
N PRO A 743 8.02 -38.67 -5.78
CA PRO A 743 7.86 -39.73 -6.78
C PRO A 743 8.26 -39.25 -8.18
N GLN A 744 9.15 -40.01 -8.84
CA GLN A 744 9.66 -39.71 -10.18
C GLN A 744 9.33 -40.86 -11.14
N ALA A 745 9.03 -40.54 -12.40
CA ALA A 745 8.81 -41.55 -13.43
C ALA A 745 10.14 -42.13 -13.98
N ALA A 746 11.21 -41.33 -14.01
CA ALA A 746 12.55 -41.67 -14.45
C ALA A 746 13.57 -40.63 -13.93
N GLY A 747 14.86 -40.98 -13.95
CA GLY A 747 15.97 -40.11 -13.50
C GLY A 747 16.43 -40.41 -12.08
N ASP A 748 17.67 -39.99 -11.76
CA ASP A 748 18.31 -40.32 -10.48
C ASP A 748 17.91 -39.33 -9.37
N SER A 749 18.00 -38.02 -9.62
CA SER A 749 17.61 -36.98 -8.67
C SER A 749 17.19 -35.67 -9.34
N LEU A 750 16.33 -34.90 -8.67
CA LEU A 750 16.00 -33.53 -9.06
C LEU A 750 17.07 -32.56 -8.55
N ASN A 751 17.29 -31.46 -9.28
CA ASN A 751 18.05 -30.34 -8.74
C ASN A 751 17.41 -29.88 -7.41
N VAL A 752 18.22 -29.65 -6.38
CA VAL A 752 17.77 -29.35 -5.02
C VAL A 752 16.79 -28.16 -4.95
N GLY A 753 16.93 -27.18 -5.84
CA GLY A 753 16.00 -26.05 -5.92
C GLY A 753 14.59 -26.45 -6.35
N HIS A 754 14.49 -27.32 -7.36
CA HIS A 754 13.21 -27.87 -7.81
C HIS A 754 12.64 -28.87 -6.80
N ALA A 755 13.50 -29.69 -6.18
CA ALA A 755 13.10 -30.61 -5.13
C ALA A 755 12.49 -29.85 -3.94
N ALA A 756 13.13 -28.77 -3.48
CA ALA A 756 12.61 -27.93 -2.42
C ALA A 756 11.27 -27.29 -2.80
N ALA A 757 11.15 -26.77 -4.02
CA ALA A 757 9.92 -26.15 -4.51
C ALA A 757 8.72 -27.13 -4.45
N ILE A 758 8.91 -28.34 -4.97
CA ILE A 758 7.88 -29.38 -4.95
C ILE A 758 7.61 -29.84 -3.52
N ALA A 759 8.66 -30.03 -2.70
CA ALA A 759 8.50 -30.49 -1.33
C ALA A 759 7.73 -29.49 -0.47
N MET A 760 8.10 -28.21 -0.52
CA MET A 760 7.40 -27.14 0.20
C MET A 760 5.95 -27.00 -0.28
N PHE A 761 5.71 -27.10 -1.60
CA PHE A 761 4.36 -27.04 -2.15
C PHE A 761 3.51 -28.23 -1.70
N GLU A 762 4.03 -29.45 -1.77
CA GLU A 762 3.30 -30.66 -1.38
C GLU A 762 3.01 -30.67 0.12
N LEU A 763 3.99 -30.37 0.98
CA LEU A 763 3.81 -30.30 2.42
C LEU A 763 2.78 -29.23 2.81
N GLY A 764 2.80 -28.07 2.15
CA GLY A 764 1.87 -26.95 2.37
C GLY A 764 0.56 -27.03 1.56
N ARG A 765 0.34 -28.08 0.76
CA ARG A 765 -0.74 -28.13 -0.25
C ARG A 765 -2.15 -27.95 0.32
N GLU A 766 -2.35 -28.40 1.55
CA GLU A 766 -3.62 -28.35 2.29
C GLU A 766 -3.68 -27.20 3.30
N GLY A 767 -2.63 -26.39 3.40
CA GLY A 767 -2.60 -25.17 4.20
C GLY A 767 -3.43 -24.03 3.59
N PRO A 768 -3.70 -22.96 4.37
CA PRO A 768 -4.43 -21.78 3.89
C PRO A 768 -3.72 -21.15 2.67
N LYS A 769 -4.47 -20.96 1.58
CA LYS A 769 -3.96 -20.38 0.33
C LYS A 769 -4.44 -18.94 0.19
N VAL A 770 -3.56 -18.07 -0.28
CA VAL A 770 -3.94 -16.73 -0.73
C VAL A 770 -4.47 -16.87 -2.15
N GLU A 771 -5.73 -16.51 -2.38
CA GLU A 771 -6.27 -16.45 -3.75
C GLU A 771 -5.63 -15.28 -4.50
N HIS A 772 -5.08 -15.59 -5.66
CA HIS A 772 -4.48 -14.58 -6.53
C HIS A 772 -5.60 -13.92 -7.36
N ASP A 773 -5.78 -12.62 -7.20
CA ASP A 773 -6.81 -11.79 -7.86
C ASP A 773 -6.58 -11.53 -9.37
N GLY A 774 -5.63 -12.23 -9.98
CA GLY A 774 -5.16 -11.99 -11.35
C GLY A 774 -4.49 -10.63 -11.62
N LEU A 775 -4.46 -9.68 -10.68
CA LEU A 775 -3.96 -8.32 -10.90
C LEU A 775 -2.47 -8.16 -10.59
N ALA A 776 -1.92 -9.02 -9.72
CA ALA A 776 -0.50 -9.02 -9.33
C ALA A 776 0.40 -10.03 -10.08
N ALA A 777 -0.10 -10.77 -11.09
CA ALA A 777 0.64 -11.87 -11.72
C ALA A 777 1.35 -11.42 -13.00
N CYS A 778 2.38 -10.60 -12.87
CA CYS A 778 3.50 -10.59 -13.80
C CYS A 778 4.80 -10.26 -13.03
N THR A 779 5.76 -11.17 -13.15
CA THR A 779 7.06 -11.30 -12.45
C THR A 779 8.06 -10.14 -12.52
#